data_AF-A0A367LR91-F1
#
_entry.id   AF-A0A367LR91-F1
#
_cell.length_a   1.000
_cell.length_b   1.000
_cell.length_c   1.000
_cell.angle_alpha   90.00
_cell.angle_beta   90.00
_cell.angle_gamma   90.00
#
_symmetry.space_group_name_H-M   'P 1'
#
loop_
_entity.id
_entity.type
_entity.pdbx_description
1 polymer ?
#
loop_
_entity_poly.entity_id
_entity_poly.type
_entity_poly.pdbx_seq_one_letter_code
_entity_poly.pdbx_strand_id
1 'polypeptide(L)'
;MHQRKLDAPGTAHILDGAVQMPTFSRRDPDPSPPVPTASNLIVIDNYDSFTWNIYQYLVLEGATVHVFRNDQITLKELIEKNPTQLVISPASLVGPSPGFAPLTLGRQCIFDVYGGDVNSAGEWLHGKTSPLTHDSRGVFAGLEQNLQVTRYHSLAGTHVTLPECLEITSRVAKADGSPSIIQGVRHKQLTVEGVQFHPESILTSQGRKMIRNFLHMRGGTWEENAKLQKMAPLNASPTVEVKAKGNNILQRIYASRKAAVAIQKEIPSQRMTDMQAAYKLNAAPPLVPLVGRLRQSPFDVALMAEIKRASPSKGVFALDMDAPTQARKYALAGASVISVLTEPEWFKGSIEDLRSVRQVLNAMPNRPAILRKEFIFDEYQILEARLAGADTVLLIVKMLEAELLKRLYEYSLSLGMEPLVEVQNAQEMKTAVQIGSKVIGVNNRNLESFEVDLETTGRLRSMVPEGTLLCALSGINSHDDVLMNSKDGVNAVLVGEAIMRAPDAGVFISELCSGSKRAIKTQPGAPLYVKICGTRSVEAAQEAVKSGADFVGICLVPSAKRCISQETALAISDAVHSYRGTSSTEGQEQMSSTGATDYFAATEWRLKSCRPRLVGIFQNQPLGEVLEMQRTYKLDVVQLHGDEPIEWASIIPVPVIRCFKPGQVGIGLRGYHAIALLDSGSGSGKLLDVSSVRAALERDADLRVFLAGGLNPDNVAAAVAALGEFSDRVVGVDVSSGVEDDGKQSLAKVAAFVKAAKGIR
;
A
#
# COMPACT_ATOMS: atom_id res chain seq x y z
N MET A 1 -49.20 5.10 -17.42
CA MET A 1 -49.18 6.10 -18.50
C MET A 1 -48.14 7.16 -18.14
N HIS A 2 -47.28 7.50 -19.10
CA HIS A 2 -46.23 8.54 -19.06
C HIS A 2 -44.91 8.19 -18.33
N GLN A 3 -44.15 7.32 -19.02
CA GLN A 3 -42.69 7.36 -19.09
C GLN A 3 -42.22 8.76 -19.52
N ARG A 4 -41.33 9.40 -18.76
CA ARG A 4 -40.44 10.45 -19.27
C ARG A 4 -39.00 10.07 -18.96
N LYS A 5 -38.26 9.80 -20.03
CA LYS A 5 -36.80 9.88 -20.09
C LYS A 5 -36.36 11.26 -19.60
N LEU A 6 -35.31 11.32 -18.80
CA LEU A 6 -34.48 12.50 -18.66
C LEU A 6 -33.05 12.08 -18.95
N ASP A 7 -32.59 12.56 -20.09
CA ASP A 7 -31.24 12.44 -20.61
C ASP A 7 -30.24 13.14 -19.69
N ALA A 8 -29.03 12.56 -19.59
CA ALA A 8 -27.90 13.19 -18.94
C ALA A 8 -27.42 14.42 -19.74
N PRO A 9 -27.04 15.51 -19.06
CA PRO A 9 -26.06 16.42 -19.62
C PRO A 9 -24.92 16.72 -18.64
N GLY A 10 -23.72 16.86 -19.23
CA GLY A 10 -22.76 17.85 -18.75
C GLY A 10 -21.69 17.35 -17.81
N THR A 11 -20.53 17.04 -18.41
CA THR A 11 -19.20 17.23 -17.83
C THR A 11 -19.14 18.51 -16.98
N ALA A 12 -18.90 18.36 -15.67
CA ALA A 12 -18.64 19.47 -14.79
C ALA A 12 -17.23 20.03 -15.05
N HIS A 13 -17.16 21.26 -15.54
CA HIS A 13 -15.95 22.07 -15.56
C HIS A 13 -15.47 22.32 -14.13
N ILE A 14 -14.21 21.97 -13.84
CA ILE A 14 -13.52 22.40 -12.63
C ILE A 14 -13.23 23.90 -12.81
N LEU A 15 -13.89 24.74 -12.01
CA LEU A 15 -13.57 26.16 -11.89
C LEU A 15 -12.30 26.29 -11.04
N ASP A 16 -11.21 26.68 -11.69
CA ASP A 16 -10.03 27.25 -11.07
C ASP A 16 -10.42 28.55 -10.34
N GLY A 17 -10.34 28.53 -9.03
CA GLY A 17 -10.55 29.69 -8.17
C GLY A 17 -10.03 29.35 -6.78
N ALA A 18 -8.86 29.88 -6.44
CA ALA A 18 -8.21 29.73 -5.15
C ALA A 18 -9.10 30.29 -4.03
N VAL A 19 -9.96 29.44 -3.45
CA VAL A 19 -10.56 29.68 -2.15
C VAL A 19 -9.56 29.19 -1.11
N GLN A 20 -8.96 30.13 -0.40
CA GLN A 20 -8.07 29.88 0.72
C GLN A 20 -8.86 29.13 1.81
N MET A 21 -8.72 27.81 1.82
CA MET A 21 -9.32 26.92 2.83
C MET A 21 -8.82 27.35 4.21
N PRO A 22 -9.70 27.75 5.15
CA PRO A 22 -9.27 27.98 6.52
C PRO A 22 -8.86 26.62 7.11
N THR A 23 -7.75 26.60 7.84
CA THR A 23 -7.19 25.42 8.49
C THR A 23 -8.19 24.82 9.49
N PHE A 24 -8.96 23.80 9.08
CA PHE A 24 -9.89 23.09 9.95
C PHE A 24 -9.48 21.63 10.16
N SER A 25 -9.04 21.35 11.39
CA SER A 25 -9.11 20.08 12.14
C SER A 25 -8.72 18.76 11.44
N ARG A 26 -7.45 18.61 11.06
CA ARG A 26 -6.76 17.29 10.93
C ARG A 26 -6.29 16.74 12.30
N ARG A 27 -7.02 17.00 13.38
CA ARG A 27 -6.62 16.59 14.74
C ARG A 27 -7.69 15.71 15.37
N ASP A 28 -7.20 14.61 15.95
CA ASP A 28 -7.88 13.53 16.67
C ASP A 28 -8.51 12.43 15.80
N PRO A 29 -7.71 11.41 15.42
CA PRO A 29 -8.21 10.10 15.01
C PRO A 29 -8.33 9.11 16.18
N ASP A 30 -7.87 9.46 17.39
CA ASP A 30 -7.90 8.53 18.52
C ASP A 30 -9.32 8.44 19.11
N PRO A 31 -9.79 7.21 19.43
CA PRO A 31 -11.04 7.02 20.14
C PRO A 31 -10.92 7.59 21.56
N SER A 32 -11.93 8.35 21.98
CA SER A 32 -12.11 8.77 23.36
C SER A 32 -12.33 7.53 24.25
N PRO A 33 -11.88 7.55 25.52
CA PRO A 33 -12.21 6.49 26.47
C PRO A 33 -13.72 6.24 26.56
N PRO A 34 -14.16 5.01 26.90
CA PRO A 34 -15.57 4.72 27.07
C PRO A 34 -16.26 5.70 28.03
N VAL A 35 -17.38 6.27 27.61
CA VAL A 35 -18.18 7.22 28.39
C VAL A 35 -19.15 6.39 29.22
N PRO A 36 -19.03 6.29 30.57
CA PRO A 36 -19.75 5.29 31.38
C PRO A 36 -21.27 5.42 31.33
N THR A 37 -21.75 6.62 31.63
CA THR A 37 -22.25 7.43 30.55
C THR A 37 -23.16 6.66 29.56
N ALA A 38 -22.65 6.49 28.35
CA ALA A 38 -23.31 6.09 27.10
C ALA A 38 -23.04 4.61 26.78
N SER A 39 -23.31 3.74 27.76
CA SER A 39 -23.05 2.31 27.68
C SER A 39 -24.10 1.49 26.88
N ASN A 40 -25.23 2.10 26.52
CA ASN A 40 -26.31 1.45 25.74
C ASN A 40 -27.05 2.50 24.89
N LEU A 41 -26.34 3.12 23.96
CA LEU A 41 -26.91 4.11 23.04
C LEU A 41 -27.60 3.41 21.87
N ILE A 42 -28.82 3.80 21.54
CA ILE A 42 -29.55 3.27 20.38
C ILE A 42 -29.62 4.32 19.27
N VAL A 43 -29.32 3.90 18.04
CA VAL A 43 -29.55 4.67 16.80
C VAL A 43 -30.67 4.01 16.00
N ILE A 44 -31.69 4.78 15.65
CA ILE A 44 -32.73 4.39 14.70
C ILE A 44 -32.34 4.89 13.32
N ASP A 45 -32.06 3.96 12.42
CA ASP A 45 -31.67 4.23 11.04
C ASP A 45 -32.89 4.22 10.10
N ASN A 46 -33.23 5.38 9.58
CA ASN A 46 -34.31 5.56 8.61
C ASN A 46 -33.86 5.35 7.15
N TYR A 47 -32.92 4.42 6.92
CA TYR A 47 -32.29 4.18 5.61
C TYR A 47 -31.52 5.39 5.07
N ASP A 48 -30.91 6.15 5.97
CA ASP A 48 -30.15 7.35 5.61
C ASP A 48 -28.66 7.04 5.38
N SER A 49 -28.10 7.58 4.30
CA SER A 49 -26.70 7.34 3.91
C SER A 49 -25.68 7.92 4.90
N PHE A 50 -26.08 8.85 5.76
CA PHE A 50 -25.20 9.48 6.75
C PHE A 50 -25.27 8.80 8.13
N THR A 51 -26.16 7.83 8.35
CA THR A 51 -26.23 7.07 9.61
C THR A 51 -24.88 6.43 9.97
N TRP A 52 -24.10 6.00 8.98
CA TRP A 52 -22.77 5.43 9.20
C TRP A 52 -21.79 6.42 9.84
N ASN A 53 -21.80 7.68 9.42
CA ASN A 53 -20.91 8.72 9.94
C ASN A 53 -21.29 9.09 11.38
N ILE A 54 -22.60 9.12 11.67
CA ILE A 54 -23.15 9.35 13.01
C ILE A 54 -22.70 8.22 13.94
N TYR A 55 -22.89 6.95 13.51
CA TYR A 55 -22.44 5.77 14.25
C TYR A 55 -20.94 5.83 14.55
N GLN A 56 -20.13 6.14 13.54
CA GLN A 56 -18.69 6.22 13.68
C GLN A 56 -18.27 7.27 14.72
N TYR A 57 -18.81 8.49 14.66
CA TYR A 57 -18.45 9.54 15.62
C TYR A 57 -18.93 9.22 17.05
N LEU A 58 -20.09 8.58 17.21
CA LEU A 58 -20.57 8.13 18.52
C LEU A 58 -19.63 7.10 19.15
N VAL A 59 -19.20 6.09 18.37
CA VAL A 59 -18.25 5.07 18.83
C VAL A 59 -16.87 5.69 19.12
N LEU A 60 -16.39 6.59 18.26
CA LEU A 60 -15.13 7.31 18.47
C LEU A 60 -15.16 8.21 19.70
N GLU A 61 -16.33 8.71 20.11
CA GLU A 61 -16.48 9.47 21.36
C GLU A 61 -16.73 8.58 22.59
N GLY A 62 -16.60 7.26 22.46
CA GLY A 62 -16.65 6.32 23.58
C GLY A 62 -18.04 5.79 23.94
N ALA A 63 -19.02 5.88 23.03
CA ALA A 63 -20.34 5.25 23.23
C ALA A 63 -20.35 3.78 22.78
N THR A 64 -21.11 2.96 23.50
CA THR A 64 -21.55 1.64 23.01
C THR A 64 -22.85 1.82 22.25
N VAL A 65 -22.83 1.56 20.94
CA VAL A 65 -23.94 1.91 20.03
C VAL A 65 -24.60 0.67 19.44
N HIS A 66 -25.93 0.60 19.52
CA HIS A 66 -26.79 -0.38 18.87
C HIS A 66 -27.62 0.30 17.78
N VAL A 67 -27.58 -0.21 16.56
CA VAL A 67 -28.33 0.36 15.43
C VAL A 67 -29.49 -0.55 15.06
N PHE A 68 -30.68 0.01 14.93
CA PHE A 68 -31.87 -0.68 14.42
C PHE A 68 -32.43 0.10 13.24
N ARG A 69 -32.85 -0.59 12.18
CA ARG A 69 -33.68 0.06 11.16
C ARG A 69 -35.01 0.46 11.78
N ASN A 70 -35.61 1.53 11.28
CA ASN A 70 -36.91 2.06 11.75
C ASN A 70 -38.05 1.02 11.75
N ASP A 71 -37.95 -0.02 10.93
CA ASP A 71 -38.92 -1.12 10.75
C ASP A 71 -38.50 -2.43 11.45
N GLN A 72 -37.32 -2.46 12.09
CA GLN A 72 -36.74 -3.65 12.73
C GLN A 72 -36.88 -3.66 14.26
N ILE A 73 -37.46 -2.61 14.83
CA ILE A 73 -37.71 -2.53 16.27
C ILE A 73 -39.05 -1.83 16.52
N THR A 74 -39.91 -2.47 17.30
CA THR A 74 -41.16 -1.85 17.75
C THR A 74 -40.89 -0.88 18.89
N LEU A 75 -41.78 0.10 19.09
CA LEU A 75 -41.65 1.02 20.23
C LEU A 75 -41.58 0.27 21.56
N LYS A 76 -42.39 -0.79 21.74
CA LYS A 76 -42.39 -1.62 22.96
C LYS A 76 -41.02 -2.28 23.21
N GLU A 77 -40.43 -2.89 22.18
CA GLU A 77 -39.09 -3.49 22.27
C GLU A 77 -38.00 -2.43 22.53
N LEU A 78 -38.16 -1.23 21.98
CA LEU A 78 -37.25 -0.11 22.24
C LEU A 78 -37.31 0.34 23.71
N ILE A 79 -38.51 0.38 24.31
CA ILE A 79 -38.69 0.64 25.75
C ILE A 79 -37.97 -0.44 26.58
N GLU A 80 -38.20 -1.71 26.25
CA GLU A 80 -37.65 -2.86 26.96
C GLU A 80 -36.12 -2.91 26.92
N LYS A 81 -35.50 -2.37 25.85
CA LYS A 81 -34.04 -2.26 25.74
C LYS A 81 -33.43 -1.19 26.64
N ASN A 82 -34.24 -0.34 27.27
CA ASN A 82 -33.81 0.69 28.22
C ASN A 82 -32.58 1.49 27.75
N PRO A 83 -32.65 2.19 26.59
CA PRO A 83 -31.52 2.92 26.04
C PRO A 83 -31.04 4.02 26.99
N THR A 84 -29.72 4.19 27.10
CA THR A 84 -29.16 5.35 27.82
C THR A 84 -29.37 6.64 27.02
N GLN A 85 -29.31 6.55 25.69
CA GLN A 85 -29.50 7.63 24.71
C GLN A 85 -30.22 7.06 23.50
N LEU A 86 -31.03 7.89 22.85
CA LEU A 86 -31.68 7.55 21.59
C LEU A 86 -31.34 8.59 20.53
N VAL A 87 -30.81 8.15 19.40
CA VAL A 87 -30.55 8.95 18.19
C VAL A 87 -31.46 8.48 17.07
N ILE A 88 -32.12 9.41 16.37
CA ILE A 88 -32.87 9.10 15.14
C ILE A 88 -32.15 9.79 13.99
N SER A 89 -31.81 9.01 12.95
CA SER A 89 -31.12 9.52 11.76
C SER A 89 -32.04 10.43 10.92
N PRO A 90 -31.47 11.24 10.01
CA PRO A 90 -32.24 12.23 9.25
C PRO A 90 -33.16 11.54 8.23
N ALA A 91 -34.48 11.49 8.48
CA ALA A 91 -35.54 11.44 7.47
C ALA A 91 -36.92 11.48 8.15
N SER A 92 -37.97 11.82 7.40
CA SER A 92 -39.35 11.94 7.89
C SER A 92 -39.92 10.57 8.31
N LEU A 93 -40.33 10.42 9.57
CA LEU A 93 -41.19 9.35 10.07
C LEU A 93 -42.32 9.93 10.93
N VAL A 94 -43.49 9.30 10.81
CA VAL A 94 -44.64 9.45 11.72
C VAL A 94 -44.23 8.97 13.12
N GLY A 95 -44.37 9.85 14.12
CA GLY A 95 -43.55 9.84 15.33
C GLY A 95 -43.97 8.93 16.51
N PRO A 96 -43.10 8.82 17.55
CA PRO A 96 -43.37 8.12 18.82
C PRO A 96 -43.98 9.02 19.93
N SER A 97 -44.64 8.39 20.91
CA SER A 97 -45.36 8.98 22.05
C SER A 97 -44.47 9.62 23.15
N PRO A 98 -44.98 10.58 23.96
CA PRO A 98 -44.20 11.31 24.96
C PRO A 98 -43.84 10.44 26.17
N GLY A 99 -42.54 10.28 26.43
CA GLY A 99 -42.02 9.49 27.56
C GLY A 99 -40.54 9.12 27.48
N PHE A 100 -39.89 9.32 26.34
CA PHE A 100 -38.45 9.08 26.14
C PHE A 100 -37.69 10.40 26.07
N ALA A 101 -36.39 10.36 26.36
CA ALA A 101 -35.42 11.42 26.08
C ALA A 101 -34.65 11.12 24.77
N PRO A 102 -35.21 11.44 23.58
CA PRO A 102 -34.47 11.36 22.32
C PRO A 102 -33.60 12.59 22.06
N LEU A 103 -32.37 12.38 21.61
CA LEU A 103 -31.57 13.40 20.91
C LEU A 103 -31.49 13.01 19.44
N THR A 104 -32.27 13.65 18.57
CA THR A 104 -32.34 13.27 17.16
C THR A 104 -31.58 14.24 16.27
N LEU A 105 -30.86 13.69 15.29
CA LEU A 105 -30.49 14.43 14.08
C LEU A 105 -31.69 14.64 13.15
N GLY A 106 -32.83 14.03 13.48
CA GLY A 106 -34.16 14.39 13.00
C GLY A 106 -34.78 15.59 13.74
N ARG A 107 -34.14 16.77 13.73
CA ARG A 107 -34.75 18.01 14.26
C ARG A 107 -36.16 18.24 13.69
N GLN A 108 -36.38 17.86 12.44
CA GLN A 108 -37.68 17.95 11.77
C GLN A 108 -38.72 17.06 12.44
N CYS A 109 -38.35 15.85 12.91
CA CYS A 109 -39.22 14.97 13.68
C CYS A 109 -39.57 15.56 15.06
N ILE A 110 -38.61 16.22 15.73
CA ILE A 110 -38.90 16.93 16.99
C ILE A 110 -39.90 18.05 16.75
N PHE A 111 -39.72 18.84 15.69
CA PHE A 111 -40.64 19.92 15.33
C PHE A 111 -42.05 19.38 15.05
N ASP A 112 -42.16 18.34 14.23
CA ASP A 112 -43.41 17.71 13.81
C ASP A 112 -44.17 17.05 14.99
N VAL A 113 -43.48 16.24 15.80
CA VAL A 113 -44.10 15.52 16.95
C VAL A 113 -44.67 16.48 17.99
N TYR A 114 -44.05 17.65 18.18
CA TYR A 114 -44.54 18.66 19.11
C TYR A 114 -45.50 19.68 18.48
N GLY A 115 -45.96 19.43 17.24
CA GLY A 115 -47.03 20.20 16.59
C GLY A 115 -46.58 21.44 15.83
N GLY A 116 -45.33 21.49 15.37
CA GLY A 116 -44.78 22.59 14.57
C GLY A 116 -44.56 22.22 13.11
N ASP A 117 -44.84 23.15 12.19
CA ASP A 117 -44.68 22.92 10.76
C ASP A 117 -43.22 22.98 10.29
N VAL A 118 -42.85 22.05 9.40
CA VAL A 118 -41.60 22.02 8.65
C VAL A 118 -41.89 22.47 7.20
N ASN A 119 -41.39 23.65 6.82
CA ASN A 119 -41.63 24.25 5.50
C ASN A 119 -40.31 24.54 4.78
N SER A 120 -40.37 25.04 3.53
CA SER A 120 -39.18 25.47 2.78
C SER A 120 -38.36 26.49 3.57
N ALA A 121 -37.06 26.25 3.69
CA ALA A 121 -36.10 27.16 4.31
C ALA A 121 -35.84 28.43 3.45
N GLY A 122 -36.31 28.44 2.20
CA GLY A 122 -36.11 29.51 1.23
C GLY A 122 -34.77 29.48 0.51
N GLU A 123 -33.90 28.52 0.84
CA GLU A 123 -32.59 28.32 0.22
C GLU A 123 -32.29 26.83 0.05
N TRP A 124 -31.62 26.47 -1.05
CA TRP A 124 -31.23 25.10 -1.38
C TRP A 124 -29.73 24.91 -1.10
N LEU A 125 -29.39 24.33 0.05
CA LEU A 125 -28.01 24.15 0.49
C LEU A 125 -27.68 22.67 0.66
N HIS A 126 -26.74 22.19 -0.16
CA HIS A 126 -26.20 20.83 -0.11
C HIS A 126 -24.68 20.91 -0.01
N GLY A 127 -24.11 20.45 1.10
CA GLY A 127 -22.67 20.34 1.31
C GLY A 127 -21.93 21.65 1.47
N LYS A 128 -22.64 22.72 1.83
CA LYS A 128 -22.02 24.04 2.12
C LYS A 128 -22.01 24.31 3.62
N THR A 129 -21.01 25.07 4.07
CA THR A 129 -20.92 25.51 5.45
C THR A 129 -21.70 26.81 5.68
N SER A 130 -22.17 27.03 6.90
CA SER A 130 -22.73 28.31 7.33
C SER A 130 -22.26 28.64 8.75
N PRO A 131 -22.03 29.92 9.09
CA PRO A 131 -21.68 30.32 10.45
C PRO A 131 -22.89 30.20 11.37
N LEU A 132 -22.78 29.35 12.39
CA LEU A 132 -23.83 29.08 13.37
C LEU A 132 -23.68 29.99 14.60
N THR A 133 -24.77 30.60 15.03
CA THR A 133 -24.89 31.21 16.36
C THR A 133 -25.71 30.30 17.28
N HIS A 134 -25.31 30.16 18.54
CA HIS A 134 -25.95 29.23 19.48
C HIS A 134 -26.01 29.74 20.92
N ASP A 135 -26.83 29.11 21.77
CA ASP A 135 -27.04 29.47 23.17
C ASP A 135 -25.90 29.05 24.12
N SER A 136 -24.94 28.26 23.63
CA SER A 136 -23.78 27.74 24.38
C SER A 136 -24.16 26.78 25.53
N ARG A 137 -25.35 26.17 25.45
CA ARG A 137 -25.85 25.20 26.43
C ARG A 137 -26.06 23.85 25.74
N GLY A 138 -26.29 22.81 26.52
CA GLY A 138 -26.59 21.48 26.00
C GLY A 138 -25.48 20.97 25.06
N VAL A 139 -25.85 20.56 23.84
CA VAL A 139 -24.87 20.04 22.87
C VAL A 139 -23.88 21.12 22.42
N PHE A 140 -24.23 22.39 22.58
CA PHE A 140 -23.38 23.55 22.27
C PHE A 140 -22.47 24.00 23.42
N ALA A 141 -22.46 23.29 24.55
CA ALA A 141 -21.66 23.67 25.72
C ALA A 141 -20.16 23.76 25.38
N GLY A 142 -19.57 24.94 25.65
CA GLY A 142 -18.15 25.20 25.42
C GLY A 142 -17.73 25.23 23.95
N LEU A 143 -18.65 25.38 23.01
CA LEU A 143 -18.33 25.59 21.59
C LEU A 143 -18.11 27.07 21.27
N GLU A 144 -17.35 27.31 20.20
CA GLU A 144 -17.10 28.66 19.68
C GLU A 144 -18.33 29.21 18.94
N GLN A 145 -18.62 30.50 19.09
CA GLN A 145 -19.64 31.18 18.29
C GLN A 145 -19.20 31.33 16.83
N ASN A 146 -20.17 31.46 15.91
CA ASN A 146 -19.94 31.52 14.46
C ASN A 146 -19.26 30.27 13.87
N LEU A 147 -19.49 29.12 14.51
CA LEU A 147 -18.95 27.83 14.12
C LEU A 147 -19.39 27.48 12.68
N GLN A 148 -18.45 27.02 11.85
CA GLN A 148 -18.77 26.56 10.51
C GLN A 148 -19.42 25.18 10.58
N VAL A 149 -20.70 25.10 10.18
CA VAL A 149 -21.49 23.86 10.20
C VAL A 149 -22.01 23.50 8.82
N THR A 150 -22.01 22.21 8.49
CA THR A 150 -22.37 21.70 7.16
C THR A 150 -23.86 21.42 7.05
N ARG A 151 -24.49 21.98 6.01
CA ARG A 151 -25.94 21.91 5.81
C ARG A 151 -26.30 21.16 4.53
N TYR A 152 -27.29 20.28 4.64
CA TYR A 152 -27.88 19.49 3.55
C TYR A 152 -29.41 19.53 3.63
N HIS A 153 -30.00 20.72 3.52
CA HIS A 153 -31.45 20.83 3.67
C HIS A 153 -32.04 21.99 2.86
N SER A 154 -33.22 21.75 2.29
CA SER A 154 -34.11 22.75 1.68
C SER A 154 -35.33 23.05 2.57
N LEU A 155 -35.56 22.25 3.61
CA LEU A 155 -36.65 22.40 4.57
C LEU A 155 -36.12 22.79 5.96
N ALA A 156 -36.90 23.58 6.71
CA ALA A 156 -36.63 23.91 8.09
C ALA A 156 -37.93 24.25 8.85
N GLY A 157 -37.98 23.96 10.15
CA GLY A 157 -39.03 24.48 11.05
C GLY A 157 -39.07 26.01 11.03
N THR A 158 -40.26 26.59 11.01
CA THR A 158 -40.47 28.04 10.89
C THR A 158 -40.64 28.69 12.25
N HIS A 159 -40.36 30.00 12.36
CA HIS A 159 -40.60 30.73 13.61
C HIS A 159 -42.10 30.86 13.93
N VAL A 160 -42.96 30.87 12.91
CA VAL A 160 -44.41 31.03 13.06
C VAL A 160 -45.03 29.83 13.77
N THR A 161 -44.42 28.66 13.60
CA THR A 161 -44.96 27.37 14.06
C THR A 161 -44.09 26.73 15.13
N LEU A 162 -43.25 27.51 15.83
CA LEU A 162 -42.45 26.99 16.94
C LEU A 162 -43.36 26.55 18.09
N PRO A 163 -43.39 25.24 18.44
CA PRO A 163 -44.20 24.77 19.57
C PRO A 163 -43.81 25.43 20.89
N GLU A 164 -44.80 25.74 21.73
CA GLU A 164 -44.55 26.42 23.02
C GLU A 164 -43.62 25.63 23.94
N CYS A 165 -43.62 24.31 23.84
CA CYS A 165 -42.73 23.43 24.61
C CYS A 165 -41.27 23.43 24.13
N LEU A 166 -40.96 24.04 22.98
CA LEU A 166 -39.61 24.12 22.42
C LEU A 166 -39.02 25.52 22.57
N GLU A 167 -37.70 25.58 22.70
CA GLU A 167 -36.90 26.80 22.60
C GLU A 167 -35.84 26.64 21.51
N ILE A 168 -35.46 27.75 20.87
CA ILE A 168 -34.48 27.75 19.79
C ILE A 168 -33.07 27.85 20.38
N THR A 169 -32.22 26.88 20.07
CA THR A 169 -30.85 26.80 20.61
C THR A 169 -29.78 27.25 19.65
N SER A 170 -30.04 27.21 18.33
CA SER A 170 -29.09 27.73 17.34
C SER A 170 -29.74 28.22 16.05
N ARG A 171 -29.07 29.15 15.37
CA ARG A 171 -29.57 29.91 14.21
C ARG A 171 -28.46 30.20 13.21
N VAL A 172 -28.82 30.27 11.93
CA VAL A 172 -27.97 30.81 10.85
C VAL A 172 -28.64 32.06 10.29
N ALA A 173 -27.90 33.16 10.21
CA ALA A 173 -28.39 34.40 9.60
C ALA A 173 -28.52 34.23 8.08
N LYS A 174 -29.59 34.77 7.50
CA LYS A 174 -29.76 34.86 6.05
C LYS A 174 -29.08 36.12 5.52
N ALA A 175 -28.46 36.03 4.35
CA ALA A 175 -27.73 37.15 3.74
C ALA A 175 -28.64 38.33 3.34
N ASP A 176 -29.94 38.07 3.15
CA ASP A 176 -30.96 39.06 2.78
C ASP A 176 -31.56 39.82 3.98
N GLY A 177 -31.09 39.55 5.21
CA GLY A 177 -31.59 40.18 6.44
C GLY A 177 -32.96 39.67 6.91
N SER A 178 -33.54 38.67 6.24
CA SER A 178 -34.79 38.04 6.67
C SER A 178 -34.58 37.16 7.93
N PRO A 179 -35.66 36.73 8.62
CA PRO A 179 -35.54 35.97 9.85
C PRO A 179 -34.60 34.77 9.73
N SER A 180 -33.64 34.70 10.66
CA SER A 180 -32.63 33.63 10.73
C SER A 180 -33.24 32.23 10.64
N ILE A 181 -32.52 31.28 10.05
CA ILE A 181 -32.99 29.89 9.93
C ILE A 181 -32.70 29.18 11.24
N ILE A 182 -33.73 28.52 11.80
CA ILE A 182 -33.60 27.70 13.00
C ILE A 182 -32.76 26.47 12.66
N GLN A 183 -31.62 26.35 13.33
CA GLN A 183 -30.66 25.26 13.15
C GLN A 183 -30.62 24.29 14.33
N GLY A 184 -31.17 24.67 15.48
CA GLY A 184 -31.29 23.80 16.64
C GLY A 184 -32.45 24.20 17.53
N VAL A 185 -33.06 23.20 18.15
CA VAL A 185 -34.11 23.37 19.16
C VAL A 185 -33.91 22.43 20.32
N ARG A 186 -34.45 22.81 21.47
CA ARG A 186 -34.46 22.02 22.70
C ARG A 186 -35.84 22.08 23.33
N HIS A 187 -36.31 20.99 23.92
CA HIS A 187 -37.53 21.00 24.71
C HIS A 187 -37.30 21.69 26.06
N LYS A 188 -38.23 22.51 26.54
CA LYS A 188 -38.04 23.33 27.76
C LYS A 188 -37.93 22.50 29.04
N GLN A 189 -38.58 21.33 29.09
CA GLN A 189 -38.60 20.43 30.26
C GLN A 189 -37.81 19.12 30.06
N LEU A 190 -38.13 18.34 29.02
CA LEU A 190 -37.47 17.07 28.68
C LEU A 190 -36.06 17.25 28.11
N THR A 191 -35.14 16.32 28.40
CA THR A 191 -33.78 16.26 27.87
C THR A 191 -33.79 15.86 26.38
N VAL A 192 -34.37 16.70 25.54
CA VAL A 192 -34.54 16.53 24.11
C VAL A 192 -33.95 17.73 23.41
N GLU A 193 -32.99 17.49 22.53
CA GLU A 193 -32.33 18.53 21.75
C GLU A 193 -32.03 17.97 20.35
N GLY A 194 -32.15 18.81 19.32
CA GLY A 194 -31.94 18.38 17.95
C GLY A 194 -31.34 19.49 17.10
N VAL A 195 -30.52 19.10 16.12
CA VAL A 195 -29.84 20.01 15.19
C VAL A 195 -30.22 19.68 13.74
N GLN A 196 -30.26 20.71 12.90
CA GLN A 196 -30.62 20.60 11.48
C GLN A 196 -29.42 20.31 10.57
N PHE A 197 -28.23 20.72 11.01
CA PHE A 197 -26.97 20.52 10.29
C PHE A 197 -26.32 19.20 10.72
N HIS A 198 -25.26 18.80 10.03
CA HIS A 198 -24.60 17.51 10.24
C HIS A 198 -23.33 17.67 11.11
N PRO A 199 -23.39 17.41 12.45
CA PRO A 199 -22.21 17.46 13.32
C PRO A 199 -21.15 16.43 12.94
N GLU A 200 -21.55 15.34 12.30
CA GLU A 200 -20.67 14.27 11.83
C GLU A 200 -19.96 14.59 10.52
N SER A 201 -20.34 15.69 9.83
CA SER A 201 -19.67 16.08 8.60
C SER A 201 -18.25 16.57 8.86
N ILE A 202 -17.30 16.17 8.02
CA ILE A 202 -15.90 16.61 8.09
C ILE A 202 -15.73 18.13 7.98
N LEU A 203 -16.68 18.81 7.34
CA LEU A 203 -16.67 20.27 7.19
C LEU A 203 -17.32 20.99 8.38
N THR A 204 -17.92 20.25 9.33
CA THR A 204 -18.48 20.81 10.56
C THR A 204 -17.39 20.90 11.63
N SER A 205 -16.98 22.13 11.94
CA SER A 205 -16.04 22.41 13.02
C SER A 205 -16.63 22.01 14.38
N GLN A 206 -15.78 21.48 15.27
CA GLN A 206 -16.14 21.04 16.64
C GLN A 206 -17.30 20.03 16.76
N GLY A 207 -17.66 19.33 15.67
CA GLY A 207 -18.75 18.35 15.66
C GLY A 207 -18.57 17.16 16.63
N ARG A 208 -17.33 16.63 16.75
CA ARG A 208 -16.98 15.61 17.76
C ARG A 208 -17.26 16.08 19.19
N LYS A 209 -16.99 17.35 19.50
CA LYS A 209 -17.24 17.95 20.82
C LYS A 209 -18.75 18.08 21.10
N MET A 210 -19.58 18.39 20.09
CA MET A 210 -21.04 18.35 20.22
C MET A 210 -21.53 16.96 20.60
N ILE A 211 -21.03 15.93 19.91
CA ILE A 211 -21.39 14.53 20.18
C ILE A 211 -20.93 14.13 21.57
N ARG A 212 -19.73 14.51 21.99
CA ARG A 212 -19.25 14.26 23.36
C ARG A 212 -20.13 14.92 24.42
N ASN A 213 -20.53 16.18 24.21
CA ASN A 213 -21.45 16.88 25.12
C ASN A 213 -22.76 16.10 25.27
N PHE A 214 -23.31 15.60 24.16
CA PHE A 214 -24.48 14.73 24.16
C PHE A 214 -24.25 13.43 24.94
N LEU A 215 -23.12 12.74 24.72
CA LEU A 215 -22.82 11.49 25.42
C LEU A 215 -22.77 11.66 26.94
N HIS A 216 -22.55 12.88 27.47
CA HIS A 216 -22.57 13.18 28.90
C HIS A 216 -23.95 13.58 29.47
N MET A 217 -25.02 13.67 28.65
CA MET A 217 -26.38 14.02 29.12
C MET A 217 -27.19 12.80 29.58
N ARG A 218 -27.76 12.82 30.79
CA ARG A 218 -28.54 11.72 31.38
C ARG A 218 -29.92 12.19 31.85
N GLY A 219 -30.87 11.28 31.96
CA GLY A 219 -32.18 11.55 32.59
C GLY A 219 -33.27 12.07 31.63
N GLY A 220 -34.52 12.04 32.10
CA GLY A 220 -35.70 12.36 31.30
C GLY A 220 -35.97 13.87 31.20
N THR A 221 -35.71 14.63 32.26
CA THR A 221 -35.84 16.09 32.31
C THR A 221 -34.49 16.81 32.49
N TRP A 222 -34.41 18.09 32.11
CA TRP A 222 -33.20 18.90 32.30
C TRP A 222 -32.81 19.07 33.77
N GLU A 223 -33.80 19.07 34.68
CA GLU A 223 -33.55 19.14 36.12
C GLU A 223 -32.90 17.84 36.62
N GLU A 224 -33.41 16.68 36.21
CA GLU A 224 -32.82 15.38 36.50
C GLU A 224 -31.41 15.26 35.90
N ASN A 225 -31.22 15.70 34.66
CA ASN A 225 -29.91 15.74 34.02
C ASN A 225 -28.91 16.56 34.84
N ALA A 226 -29.30 17.76 35.27
CA ALA A 226 -28.45 18.62 36.08
C ALA A 226 -28.15 18.01 37.46
N LYS A 227 -29.12 17.32 38.08
CA LYS A 227 -28.91 16.58 39.34
C LYS A 227 -27.92 15.43 39.14
N LEU A 228 -28.11 14.60 38.11
CA LEU A 228 -27.23 13.47 37.79
C LEU A 228 -25.81 13.91 37.43
N GLN A 229 -25.66 15.01 36.70
CA GLN A 229 -24.35 15.59 36.40
C GLN A 229 -23.65 16.17 37.65
N LYS A 230 -24.40 16.69 38.63
CA LYS A 230 -23.86 17.15 39.92
C LYS A 230 -23.54 16.02 40.90
N MET A 231 -24.24 14.88 40.79
CA MET A 231 -24.03 13.69 41.64
C MET A 231 -22.89 12.79 41.12
N ALA A 232 -22.38 13.01 39.91
CA ALA A 232 -21.15 12.40 39.44
C ALA A 232 -19.96 12.90 40.30
N PRO A 233 -19.21 12.03 41.00
CA PRO A 233 -18.23 12.50 41.98
C PRO A 233 -17.09 13.33 41.36
N LEU A 234 -16.67 14.32 42.14
CA LEU A 234 -15.33 14.92 42.21
C LEU A 234 -14.20 13.85 42.31
N ASN A 235 -13.98 13.09 41.25
CA ASN A 235 -12.81 12.20 41.07
C ASN A 235 -11.91 12.72 39.94
N ALA A 236 -11.67 14.03 39.92
CA ALA A 236 -10.55 14.61 39.21
C ALA A 236 -9.48 15.00 40.25
N SER A 237 -8.55 14.07 40.51
CA SER A 237 -7.24 14.30 41.14
C SER A 237 -6.35 13.05 40.93
N PRO A 238 -5.02 13.20 41.01
CA PRO A 238 -4.05 12.85 39.97
C PRO A 238 -3.81 11.34 39.83
N THR A 239 -3.45 10.94 38.60
CA THR A 239 -2.72 9.70 38.24
C THR A 239 -2.58 8.67 39.36
N VAL A 240 -3.63 7.88 39.58
CA VAL A 240 -3.52 6.62 40.30
C VAL A 240 -3.26 5.54 39.26
N GLU A 241 -2.01 5.08 39.21
CA GLU A 241 -1.66 3.81 38.59
C GLU A 241 -2.52 2.70 39.19
N VAL A 242 -3.56 2.29 38.47
CA VAL A 242 -4.26 1.06 38.78
C VAL A 242 -3.35 -0.09 38.35
N LYS A 243 -2.63 -0.67 39.31
CA LYS A 243 -2.08 -2.03 39.17
C LYS A 243 -3.24 -3.00 39.02
N ALA A 244 -3.63 -3.25 37.78
CA ALA A 244 -4.39 -4.43 37.42
C ALA A 244 -3.56 -5.66 37.80
N LYS A 245 -4.05 -6.48 38.73
CA LYS A 245 -3.53 -7.84 38.87
C LYS A 245 -3.91 -8.61 37.60
N GLY A 246 -2.92 -8.83 36.74
CA GLY A 246 -2.82 -10.09 35.98
C GLY A 246 -2.92 -10.06 34.46
N ASN A 247 -3.16 -8.93 33.77
CA ASN A 247 -3.21 -8.96 32.30
C ASN A 247 -1.99 -8.30 31.65
N ASN A 248 -1.04 -9.14 31.20
CA ASN A 248 0.12 -8.69 30.44
C ASN A 248 -0.33 -8.06 29.10
N ILE A 249 0.50 -7.18 28.54
CA ILE A 249 0.21 -6.49 27.28
C ILE A 249 -0.04 -7.45 26.10
N LEU A 250 0.62 -8.61 26.11
CA LEU A 250 0.44 -9.67 25.13
C LEU A 250 -1.01 -10.19 25.11
N GLN A 251 -1.63 -10.41 26.27
CA GLN A 251 -3.03 -10.84 26.38
C GLN A 251 -3.99 -9.78 25.85
N ARG A 252 -3.70 -8.49 26.04
CA ARG A 252 -4.51 -7.40 25.48
C ARG A 252 -4.45 -7.39 23.95
N ILE A 253 -3.25 -7.52 23.39
CA ILE A 253 -3.05 -7.62 21.94
C ILE A 253 -3.80 -8.82 21.38
N TYR A 254 -3.64 -9.99 22.02
CA TYR A 254 -4.29 -11.22 21.63
C TYR A 254 -5.82 -11.10 21.63
N ALA A 255 -6.41 -10.58 22.72
CA ALA A 255 -7.85 -10.42 22.86
C ALA A 255 -8.44 -9.47 21.81
N SER A 256 -7.80 -8.31 21.58
CA SER A 256 -8.23 -7.37 20.54
C SER A 256 -8.14 -8.00 19.15
N ARG A 257 -7.01 -8.64 18.83
CA ARG A 257 -6.82 -9.28 17.53
C ARG A 257 -7.81 -10.41 17.29
N LYS A 258 -8.14 -11.21 18.30
CA LYS A 258 -9.17 -12.26 18.21
C LYS A 258 -10.55 -11.70 17.87
N ALA A 259 -10.95 -10.60 18.50
CA ALA A 259 -12.21 -9.92 18.18
C ALA A 259 -12.19 -9.35 16.75
N ALA A 260 -11.09 -8.73 16.33
CA ALA A 260 -10.95 -8.17 14.99
C ALA A 260 -10.99 -9.26 13.90
N VAL A 261 -10.29 -10.39 14.09
CA VAL A 261 -10.32 -11.53 13.15
C VAL A 261 -11.71 -12.14 13.07
N ALA A 262 -12.45 -12.22 14.19
CA ALA A 262 -13.83 -12.73 14.17
C ALA A 262 -14.74 -11.86 13.29
N ILE A 263 -14.63 -10.54 13.37
CA ILE A 263 -15.37 -9.61 12.50
C ILE A 263 -14.90 -9.76 11.05
N GLN A 264 -13.59 -9.83 10.83
CA GLN A 264 -12.99 -9.94 9.50
C GLN A 264 -13.45 -11.19 8.74
N LYS A 265 -13.61 -12.30 9.46
CA LYS A 265 -14.10 -13.58 8.92
C LYS A 265 -15.52 -13.52 8.36
N GLU A 266 -16.31 -12.50 8.72
CA GLU A 266 -17.68 -12.31 8.23
C GLU A 266 -17.75 -11.39 7.00
N ILE A 267 -16.67 -10.66 6.69
CA ILE A 267 -16.64 -9.71 5.57
C ILE A 267 -16.63 -10.50 4.23
N PRO A 268 -17.59 -10.29 3.31
CA PRO A 268 -17.56 -10.89 1.98
C PRO A 268 -16.24 -10.60 1.28
N SER A 269 -15.69 -11.57 0.53
CA SER A 269 -14.32 -11.61 -0.04
C SER A 269 -13.19 -11.96 0.93
N GLN A 270 -13.44 -11.84 2.24
CA GLN A 270 -12.46 -12.17 3.27
C GLN A 270 -12.85 -13.42 4.06
N ARG A 271 -14.04 -13.99 3.85
CA ARG A 271 -14.47 -15.23 4.54
C ARG A 271 -13.53 -16.39 4.21
N MET A 272 -13.43 -17.35 5.13
CA MET A 272 -12.59 -18.54 4.94
C MET A 272 -12.93 -19.28 3.63
N THR A 273 -14.22 -19.41 3.29
CA THR A 273 -14.68 -20.07 2.07
C THR A 273 -14.26 -19.33 0.79
N ASP A 274 -14.31 -17.99 0.82
CA ASP A 274 -13.92 -17.15 -0.32
C ASP A 274 -12.41 -17.25 -0.56
N MET A 275 -11.61 -17.20 0.52
CA MET A 275 -10.16 -17.38 0.44
C MET A 275 -9.76 -18.79 0.00
N GLN A 276 -10.44 -19.82 0.49
CA GLN A 276 -10.21 -21.20 0.04
C GLN A 276 -10.53 -21.36 -1.46
N ALA A 277 -11.59 -20.72 -1.95
CA ALA A 277 -11.91 -20.71 -3.37
C ALA A 277 -10.81 -20.01 -4.18
N ALA A 278 -10.34 -18.84 -3.73
CA ALA A 278 -9.23 -18.14 -4.38
C ALA A 278 -7.93 -18.99 -4.41
N TYR A 279 -7.61 -19.65 -3.30
CA TYR A 279 -6.44 -20.54 -3.22
C TYR A 279 -6.55 -21.73 -4.19
N LYS A 280 -7.72 -22.37 -4.28
CA LYS A 280 -8.00 -23.46 -5.24
C LYS A 280 -7.89 -23.00 -6.70
N LEU A 281 -8.13 -21.73 -6.98
CA LEU A 281 -7.93 -21.10 -8.29
C LEU A 281 -6.48 -20.67 -8.53
N ASN A 282 -5.53 -21.10 -7.69
CA ASN A 282 -4.11 -20.75 -7.77
C ASN A 282 -3.84 -19.23 -7.67
N ALA A 283 -4.67 -18.50 -6.92
CA ALA A 283 -4.48 -17.06 -6.74
C ALA A 283 -3.26 -16.70 -5.88
N ALA A 284 -2.71 -17.66 -5.12
CA ALA A 284 -1.54 -17.42 -4.29
C ALA A 284 -0.26 -17.35 -5.14
N PRO A 285 0.57 -16.30 -5.02
CA PRO A 285 1.77 -16.14 -5.85
C PRO A 285 2.82 -17.21 -5.51
N PRO A 286 3.81 -17.48 -6.40
CA PRO A 286 4.89 -18.42 -6.12
C PRO A 286 5.66 -18.06 -4.85
N LEU A 287 5.91 -19.09 -4.03
CA LEU A 287 6.58 -18.97 -2.73
C LEU A 287 8.09 -19.25 -2.82
N VAL A 288 8.87 -18.62 -1.95
CA VAL A 288 10.31 -18.86 -1.75
C VAL A 288 10.49 -19.70 -0.47
N PRO A 289 11.01 -20.94 -0.54
CA PRO A 289 11.15 -21.79 0.65
C PRO A 289 12.10 -21.17 1.70
N LEU A 290 11.58 -20.93 2.92
CA LEU A 290 12.30 -20.24 4.00
C LEU A 290 13.66 -20.90 4.32
N VAL A 291 13.68 -22.22 4.55
CA VAL A 291 14.89 -22.97 4.90
C VAL A 291 15.96 -22.84 3.82
N GLY A 292 15.58 -22.99 2.55
CA GLY A 292 16.49 -22.84 1.42
C GLY A 292 17.03 -21.42 1.31
N ARG A 293 16.17 -20.42 1.53
CA ARG A 293 16.56 -19.01 1.42
C ARG A 293 17.55 -18.58 2.51
N LEU A 294 17.34 -19.02 3.76
CA LEU A 294 18.26 -18.74 4.87
C LEU A 294 19.64 -19.39 4.65
N ARG A 295 19.70 -20.58 4.07
CA ARG A 295 20.96 -21.27 3.74
C ARG A 295 21.73 -20.65 2.58
N GLN A 296 21.04 -19.91 1.70
CA GLN A 296 21.62 -19.24 0.54
C GLN A 296 21.81 -17.74 0.82
N SER A 297 22.13 -17.38 2.05
CA SER A 297 22.37 -15.98 2.44
C SER A 297 23.69 -15.47 1.84
N PRO A 298 23.80 -14.16 1.51
CA PRO A 298 25.09 -13.55 1.19
C PRO A 298 25.96 -13.29 2.44
N PHE A 299 25.46 -13.57 3.64
CA PHE A 299 26.15 -13.38 4.92
C PHE A 299 26.31 -14.71 5.67
N ASP A 300 27.29 -14.78 6.58
CA ASP A 300 27.52 -15.96 7.42
C ASP A 300 26.35 -16.25 8.36
N VAL A 301 25.71 -15.19 8.86
CA VAL A 301 24.44 -15.25 9.60
C VAL A 301 23.39 -14.50 8.80
N ALA A 302 22.33 -15.20 8.41
CA ALA A 302 21.31 -14.64 7.54
C ALA A 302 20.53 -13.51 8.22
N LEU A 303 20.25 -12.44 7.48
CA LEU A 303 19.46 -11.32 7.99
C LEU A 303 17.97 -11.47 7.66
N MET A 304 17.13 -11.38 8.69
CA MET A 304 15.69 -11.14 8.58
C MET A 304 15.40 -9.68 8.96
N ALA A 305 15.22 -8.81 7.97
CA ALA A 305 15.03 -7.38 8.19
C ALA A 305 13.55 -7.05 8.42
N GLU A 306 13.22 -6.44 9.56
CA GLU A 306 11.85 -6.18 9.99
C GLU A 306 11.39 -4.76 9.66
N ILE A 307 10.22 -4.65 9.06
CA ILE A 307 9.49 -3.42 8.77
C ILE A 307 8.43 -3.23 9.84
N LYS A 308 8.56 -2.16 10.62
CA LYS A 308 7.59 -1.78 11.67
C LYS A 308 7.52 -0.27 11.86
N ARG A 309 6.32 0.24 12.14
CA ARG A 309 6.06 1.68 12.37
C ARG A 309 5.95 2.04 13.85
N ALA A 310 5.55 1.08 14.67
CA ALA A 310 5.37 1.25 16.10
C ALA A 310 5.73 -0.03 16.87
N SER A 311 5.81 0.08 18.20
CA SER A 311 5.88 -1.08 19.09
C SER A 311 5.21 -0.77 20.44
N PRO A 312 4.67 -1.78 21.15
CA PRO A 312 4.08 -1.58 22.47
C PRO A 312 4.99 -0.88 23.48
N SER A 313 6.31 -1.14 23.42
CA SER A 313 7.29 -0.57 24.33
C SER A 313 7.73 0.86 24.00
N LYS A 314 7.61 1.29 22.73
CA LYS A 314 8.21 2.56 22.25
C LYS A 314 7.22 3.50 21.56
N GLY A 315 5.96 3.11 21.42
CA GLY A 315 4.95 3.87 20.67
C GLY A 315 5.27 3.93 19.18
N VAL A 316 4.71 4.93 18.51
CA VAL A 316 4.88 5.19 17.06
C VAL A 316 6.18 5.95 16.82
N PHE A 317 7.01 5.50 15.90
CA PHE A 317 8.29 6.15 15.56
C PHE A 317 8.57 6.28 14.06
N ALA A 318 7.78 5.65 13.18
CA ALA A 318 7.97 5.71 11.74
C ALA A 318 6.63 5.66 10.98
N LEU A 319 5.67 6.52 11.32
CA LEU A 319 4.33 6.48 10.72
C LEU A 319 4.34 6.77 9.22
N ASP A 320 5.20 7.69 8.77
CA ASP A 320 5.34 8.09 7.36
C ASP A 320 6.19 7.11 6.52
N MET A 321 6.64 5.99 7.12
CA MET A 321 7.47 5.01 6.42
C MET A 321 6.65 4.17 5.42
N ASP A 322 7.17 4.15 4.19
CA ASP A 322 6.67 3.36 3.08
C ASP A 322 7.29 1.95 3.09
N ALA A 323 6.46 0.94 3.39
CA ALA A 323 6.90 -0.46 3.50
C ALA A 323 7.51 -1.01 2.19
N PRO A 324 6.92 -0.78 0.99
CA PRO A 324 7.49 -1.22 -0.28
C PRO A 324 8.91 -0.68 -0.55
N THR A 325 9.11 0.63 -0.37
CA THR A 325 10.42 1.28 -0.54
C THR A 325 11.43 0.70 0.43
N GLN A 326 11.03 0.50 1.69
CA GLN A 326 11.91 -0.03 2.72
C GLN A 326 12.29 -1.49 2.46
N ALA A 327 11.33 -2.33 2.06
CA ALA A 327 11.57 -3.73 1.70
C ALA A 327 12.57 -3.87 0.54
N ARG A 328 12.44 -3.01 -0.48
CA ARG A 328 13.36 -2.99 -1.61
C ARG A 328 14.78 -2.61 -1.20
N LYS A 329 14.94 -1.60 -0.33
CA LYS A 329 16.24 -1.24 0.25
C LYS A 329 16.86 -2.41 1.01
N TYR A 330 16.09 -3.08 1.86
CA TYR A 330 16.56 -4.24 2.62
C TYR A 330 16.95 -5.42 1.72
N ALA A 331 16.16 -5.69 0.67
CA ALA A 331 16.46 -6.74 -0.30
C ALA A 331 17.80 -6.49 -1.01
N LEU A 332 18.01 -5.27 -1.53
CA LEU A 332 19.26 -4.88 -2.20
C LEU A 332 20.48 -4.80 -1.27
N ALA A 333 20.23 -4.65 0.04
CA ALA A 333 21.26 -4.70 1.07
C ALA A 333 21.65 -6.14 1.47
N GLY A 334 20.95 -7.17 0.97
CA GLY A 334 21.29 -8.58 1.21
C GLY A 334 20.43 -9.28 2.26
N ALA A 335 19.32 -8.67 2.71
CA ALA A 335 18.38 -9.36 3.59
C ALA A 335 17.89 -10.66 2.93
N SER A 336 17.89 -11.76 3.68
CA SER A 336 17.40 -13.06 3.22
C SER A 336 15.89 -13.21 3.46
N VAL A 337 15.36 -12.50 4.46
CA VAL A 337 13.93 -12.42 4.76
C VAL A 337 13.54 -10.96 5.01
N ILE A 338 12.37 -10.56 4.50
CA ILE A 338 11.69 -9.32 4.88
C ILE A 338 10.54 -9.68 5.81
N SER A 339 10.65 -9.27 7.07
CA SER A 339 9.59 -9.44 8.07
C SER A 339 8.67 -8.23 8.04
N VAL A 340 7.39 -8.43 7.76
CA VAL A 340 6.39 -7.36 7.68
C VAL A 340 5.42 -7.52 8.84
N LEU A 341 5.34 -6.50 9.71
CA LEU A 341 4.32 -6.44 10.75
C LEU A 341 2.96 -6.14 10.10
N THR A 342 1.95 -6.97 10.37
CA THR A 342 0.59 -6.77 9.83
C THR A 342 -0.44 -6.42 10.91
N GLU A 343 -0.03 -6.34 12.17
CA GLU A 343 -0.89 -5.99 13.30
C GLU A 343 -1.18 -4.47 13.30
N PRO A 344 -2.45 -4.05 13.24
CA PRO A 344 -2.82 -2.65 12.99
C PRO A 344 -2.81 -1.73 14.21
N GLU A 345 -3.09 -2.22 15.41
CA GLU A 345 -3.38 -1.37 16.58
C GLU A 345 -2.10 -0.95 17.31
N TRP A 346 -1.19 -1.88 17.59
CA TRP A 346 0.04 -1.64 18.35
C TRP A 346 1.28 -1.48 17.47
N PHE A 347 1.34 -2.16 16.32
CA PHE A 347 2.50 -2.08 15.41
C PHE A 347 2.27 -1.16 14.20
N LYS A 348 1.02 -0.72 13.99
CA LYS A 348 0.58 0.12 12.85
C LYS A 348 0.95 -0.50 11.50
N GLY A 349 0.83 -1.82 11.41
CA GLY A 349 0.99 -2.62 10.20
C GLY A 349 -0.35 -2.93 9.53
N SER A 350 -0.30 -3.55 8.35
CA SER A 350 -1.50 -3.99 7.65
C SER A 350 -1.20 -5.17 6.72
N ILE A 351 -2.22 -5.93 6.35
CA ILE A 351 -2.09 -6.95 5.31
C ILE A 351 -1.74 -6.33 3.94
N GLU A 352 -2.10 -5.07 3.70
CA GLU A 352 -1.76 -4.37 2.46
C GLU A 352 -0.29 -3.96 2.38
N ASP A 353 0.37 -3.73 3.52
CA ASP A 353 1.83 -3.58 3.54
C ASP A 353 2.49 -4.87 3.02
N LEU A 354 2.01 -6.04 3.45
CA LEU A 354 2.52 -7.33 3.00
C LEU A 354 2.30 -7.52 1.48
N ARG A 355 1.09 -7.23 0.97
CA ARG A 355 0.79 -7.32 -0.47
C ARG A 355 1.66 -6.38 -1.30
N SER A 356 1.80 -5.14 -0.86
CA SER A 356 2.58 -4.12 -1.56
C SER A 356 4.07 -4.46 -1.56
N VAL A 357 4.61 -4.92 -0.42
CA VAL A 357 5.98 -5.46 -0.32
C VAL A 357 6.16 -6.64 -1.26
N ARG A 358 5.22 -7.60 -1.29
CA ARG A 358 5.28 -8.73 -2.20
C ARG A 358 5.34 -8.29 -3.65
N GLN A 359 4.50 -7.32 -4.04
CA GLN A 359 4.36 -6.85 -5.41
C GLN A 359 5.67 -6.23 -5.93
N VAL A 360 6.29 -5.31 -5.16
CA VAL A 360 7.52 -4.63 -5.60
C VAL A 360 8.73 -5.55 -5.66
N LEU A 361 8.75 -6.63 -4.86
CA LEU A 361 9.82 -7.62 -4.87
C LEU A 361 9.62 -8.74 -5.91
N ASN A 362 8.47 -8.81 -6.59
CA ASN A 362 8.10 -9.97 -7.43
C ASN A 362 9.05 -10.22 -8.61
N ALA A 363 9.49 -9.15 -9.25
CA ALA A 363 10.37 -9.25 -10.39
C ALA A 363 11.85 -9.35 -10.00
N MET A 364 12.22 -9.24 -8.73
CA MET A 364 13.63 -9.27 -8.33
C MET A 364 14.18 -10.71 -8.41
N PRO A 365 15.23 -10.96 -9.21
CA PRO A 365 15.97 -12.21 -9.14
C PRO A 365 16.47 -12.44 -7.71
N ASN A 366 16.36 -13.67 -7.21
CA ASN A 366 16.76 -14.05 -5.86
C ASN A 366 16.16 -13.17 -4.75
N ARG A 367 14.91 -12.72 -4.91
CA ARG A 367 14.19 -11.97 -3.87
C ARG A 367 14.26 -12.66 -2.50
N PRO A 368 14.26 -11.90 -1.39
CA PRO A 368 14.09 -12.47 -0.05
C PRO A 368 12.75 -13.19 0.11
N ALA A 369 12.69 -14.10 1.08
CA ALA A 369 11.43 -14.63 1.57
C ALA A 369 10.69 -13.54 2.37
N ILE A 370 9.37 -13.59 2.38
CA ILE A 370 8.52 -12.63 3.10
C ILE A 370 7.87 -13.32 4.28
N LEU A 371 8.16 -12.82 5.47
CA LEU A 371 7.57 -13.28 6.74
C LEU A 371 6.42 -12.36 7.12
N ARG A 372 5.21 -12.91 7.25
CA ARG A 372 4.12 -12.23 7.98
C ARG A 372 4.39 -12.34 9.47
N LYS A 373 4.71 -11.22 10.10
CA LYS A 373 4.90 -11.13 11.55
C LYS A 373 3.63 -10.60 12.19
N GLU A 374 2.91 -11.49 12.87
CA GLU A 374 1.63 -11.22 13.52
C GLU A 374 1.40 -12.22 14.67
N PHE A 375 0.37 -11.96 15.48
CA PHE A 375 -0.16 -12.89 16.46
C PHE A 375 -1.18 -13.83 15.79
N ILE A 376 -0.70 -14.96 15.29
CA ILE A 376 -1.52 -15.96 14.57
C ILE A 376 -2.10 -16.98 15.54
N PHE A 377 -3.43 -17.17 15.48
CA PHE A 377 -4.16 -18.15 16.30
C PHE A 377 -5.30 -18.86 15.55
N ASP A 378 -5.49 -18.54 14.28
CA ASP A 378 -6.51 -19.15 13.41
C ASP A 378 -5.91 -19.47 12.03
N GLU A 379 -6.28 -20.61 11.45
CA GLU A 379 -5.88 -21.03 10.09
C GLU A 379 -6.25 -19.98 9.04
N TYR A 380 -7.34 -19.24 9.30
CA TYR A 380 -7.73 -18.06 8.56
C TYR A 380 -6.57 -17.10 8.28
N GLN A 381 -5.81 -16.74 9.31
CA GLN A 381 -4.71 -15.77 9.18
C GLN A 381 -3.56 -16.35 8.36
N ILE A 382 -3.35 -17.67 8.41
CA ILE A 382 -2.30 -18.34 7.61
C ILE A 382 -2.70 -18.36 6.14
N LEU A 383 -3.96 -18.67 5.83
CA LEU A 383 -4.47 -18.66 4.46
C LEU A 383 -4.46 -17.23 3.87
N GLU A 384 -4.89 -16.25 4.66
CA GLU A 384 -4.81 -14.83 4.29
C GLU A 384 -3.37 -14.42 3.99
N ALA A 385 -2.41 -14.82 4.84
CA ALA A 385 -0.99 -14.55 4.64
C ALA A 385 -0.49 -15.14 3.31
N ARG A 386 -0.82 -16.41 3.04
CA ARG A 386 -0.41 -17.12 1.83
C ARG A 386 -0.92 -16.43 0.57
N LEU A 387 -2.19 -16.02 0.57
CA LEU A 387 -2.82 -15.30 -0.55
C LEU A 387 -2.27 -13.88 -0.71
N ALA A 388 -1.93 -13.21 0.38
CA ALA A 388 -1.26 -11.91 0.34
C ALA A 388 0.22 -12.00 -0.10
N GLY A 389 0.77 -13.22 -0.20
CA GLY A 389 2.09 -13.49 -0.72
C GLY A 389 3.19 -13.66 0.33
N ALA A 390 2.83 -13.94 1.58
CA ALA A 390 3.81 -14.45 2.54
C ALA A 390 4.41 -15.77 2.04
N ASP A 391 5.71 -15.94 2.28
CA ASP A 391 6.43 -17.20 2.08
C ASP A 391 6.52 -18.01 3.40
N THR A 392 6.34 -17.33 4.54
CA THR A 392 6.32 -17.91 5.88
C THR A 392 5.53 -17.03 6.85
N VAL A 393 5.18 -17.60 8.00
CA VAL A 393 4.42 -16.95 9.07
C VAL A 393 5.09 -17.18 10.43
N LEU A 394 4.84 -16.29 11.38
CA LEU A 394 5.27 -16.42 12.77
C LEU A 394 4.24 -17.23 13.59
N LEU A 395 4.70 -18.24 14.32
CA LEU A 395 3.89 -18.94 15.33
C LEU A 395 4.55 -18.81 16.70
N ILE A 396 3.85 -18.27 17.69
CA ILE A 396 4.41 -17.94 19.01
C ILE A 396 3.96 -18.98 20.03
N VAL A 397 4.88 -19.80 20.54
CA VAL A 397 4.55 -20.91 21.45
C VAL A 397 3.91 -20.41 22.75
N LYS A 398 4.40 -19.30 23.30
CA LYS A 398 3.86 -18.68 24.53
C LYS A 398 2.36 -18.36 24.47
N MET A 399 1.82 -18.13 23.26
CA MET A 399 0.44 -17.70 23.03
C MET A 399 -0.49 -18.86 22.65
N LEU A 400 0.06 -20.01 22.28
CA LEU A 400 -0.71 -21.09 21.66
C LEU A 400 -0.62 -22.35 22.51
N GLU A 401 -1.78 -22.96 22.75
CA GLU A 401 -1.83 -24.32 23.30
C GLU A 401 -1.17 -25.30 22.33
N ALA A 402 -0.53 -26.35 22.86
CA ALA A 402 0.29 -27.27 22.05
C ALA A 402 -0.48 -27.91 20.89
N GLU A 403 -1.76 -28.27 21.10
CA GLU A 403 -2.62 -28.84 20.06
C GLU A 403 -2.93 -27.81 18.96
N LEU A 404 -3.26 -26.58 19.35
CA LEU A 404 -3.52 -25.50 18.40
C LEU A 404 -2.26 -25.14 17.61
N LEU A 405 -1.11 -25.04 18.28
CA LEU A 405 0.18 -24.79 17.64
C LEU A 405 0.49 -25.86 16.59
N LYS A 406 0.33 -27.15 16.94
CA LYS A 406 0.55 -28.25 16.01
C LYS A 406 -0.38 -28.16 14.79
N ARG A 407 -1.68 -27.91 15.02
CA ARG A 407 -2.67 -27.73 13.94
C ARG A 407 -2.30 -26.57 13.00
N LEU A 408 -1.94 -25.42 13.54
CA LEU A 408 -1.53 -24.25 12.75
C LEU A 408 -0.23 -24.50 11.98
N TYR A 409 0.73 -25.20 12.60
CA TYR A 409 1.99 -25.59 11.96
C TYR A 409 1.74 -26.54 10.77
N GLU A 410 0.96 -27.61 10.97
CA GLU A 410 0.58 -28.56 9.91
C GLU A 410 -0.22 -27.88 8.78
N TYR A 411 -1.13 -26.97 9.13
CA TYR A 411 -1.88 -26.19 8.15
C TYR A 411 -0.96 -25.30 7.30
N SER A 412 0.00 -24.60 7.92
CA SER A 412 1.00 -23.81 7.19
C SER A 412 1.83 -24.66 6.22
N LEU A 413 2.27 -25.85 6.67
CA LEU A 413 2.99 -26.79 5.82
C LEU A 413 2.14 -27.28 4.63
N SER A 414 0.83 -27.48 4.83
CA SER A 414 -0.10 -27.86 3.75
C SER A 414 -0.22 -26.78 2.65
N LEU A 415 0.09 -25.52 2.98
CA LEU A 415 0.15 -24.39 2.05
C LEU A 415 1.57 -24.15 1.48
N GLY A 416 2.53 -25.01 1.84
CA GLY A 416 3.93 -24.95 1.41
C GLY A 416 4.81 -23.99 2.21
N MET A 417 4.32 -23.44 3.33
CA MET A 417 5.05 -22.47 4.15
C MET A 417 5.61 -23.13 5.41
N GLU A 418 6.94 -23.17 5.56
CA GLU A 418 7.61 -23.53 6.81
C GLU A 418 7.53 -22.36 7.79
N PRO A 419 6.84 -22.46 8.95
CA PRO A 419 6.73 -21.37 9.92
C PRO A 419 8.05 -21.07 10.64
N LEU A 420 8.24 -19.80 11.01
CA LEU A 420 9.16 -19.42 12.08
C LEU A 420 8.46 -19.63 13.42
N VAL A 421 8.89 -20.63 14.20
CA VAL A 421 8.31 -20.92 15.52
C VAL A 421 9.08 -20.18 16.61
N GLU A 422 8.44 -19.21 17.24
CA GLU A 422 9.04 -18.36 18.27
C GLU A 422 8.91 -18.98 19.67
N VAL A 423 10.05 -19.05 20.38
CA VAL A 423 10.19 -19.56 21.75
C VAL A 423 10.97 -18.59 22.62
N GLN A 424 10.79 -18.67 23.93
CA GLN A 424 11.51 -17.84 24.90
C GLN A 424 12.25 -18.66 25.98
N ASN A 425 11.89 -19.92 26.20
CA ASN A 425 12.46 -20.76 27.27
C ASN A 425 12.55 -22.24 26.86
N ALA A 426 13.16 -23.04 27.73
CA ALA A 426 13.42 -24.46 27.48
C ALA A 426 12.14 -25.29 27.29
N GLN A 427 11.05 -24.95 27.98
CA GLN A 427 9.78 -25.68 27.85
C GLN A 427 9.14 -25.40 26.47
N GLU A 428 9.16 -24.15 26.04
CA GLU A 428 8.68 -23.76 24.71
C GLU A 428 9.55 -24.33 23.60
N MET A 429 10.87 -24.35 23.78
CA MET A 429 11.82 -25.00 22.87
C MET A 429 11.50 -26.50 22.71
N LYS A 430 11.22 -27.20 23.83
CA LYS A 430 10.82 -28.61 23.78
C LYS A 430 9.55 -28.80 22.94
N THR A 431 8.55 -27.94 23.09
CA THR A 431 7.33 -27.97 22.28
C THR A 431 7.63 -27.75 20.80
N ALA A 432 8.45 -26.74 20.46
CA ALA A 432 8.83 -26.45 19.08
C ALA A 432 9.60 -27.60 18.40
N VAL A 433 10.47 -28.27 19.15
CA VAL A 433 11.18 -29.48 18.69
C VAL A 433 10.23 -30.66 18.51
N GLN A 434 9.29 -30.86 19.43
CA GLN A 434 8.31 -31.97 19.38
C GLN A 434 7.36 -31.88 18.18
N ILE A 435 6.97 -30.67 17.76
CA ILE A 435 6.15 -30.49 16.54
C ILE A 435 6.97 -30.62 15.25
N GLY A 436 8.29 -30.77 15.34
CA GLY A 436 9.19 -30.94 14.20
C GLY A 436 9.47 -29.65 13.43
N SER A 437 9.51 -28.49 14.12
CA SER A 437 9.86 -27.21 13.51
C SER A 437 11.26 -27.21 12.90
N LYS A 438 11.39 -26.77 11.63
CA LYS A 438 12.70 -26.64 10.97
C LYS A 438 13.32 -25.26 11.14
N VAL A 439 12.55 -24.26 11.58
CA VAL A 439 13.05 -22.91 11.84
C VAL A 439 12.49 -22.41 13.17
N ILE A 440 13.36 -22.34 14.18
CA ILE A 440 13.00 -21.91 15.53
C ILE A 440 13.67 -20.58 15.83
N GLY A 441 12.87 -19.59 16.24
CA GLY A 441 13.35 -18.27 16.65
C GLY A 441 13.33 -18.10 18.17
N VAL A 442 14.47 -17.83 18.78
CA VAL A 442 14.55 -17.47 20.20
C VAL A 442 14.34 -15.97 20.35
N ASN A 443 13.27 -15.57 21.02
CA ASN A 443 13.05 -14.17 21.33
C ASN A 443 13.83 -13.77 22.59
N ASN A 444 14.94 -13.06 22.39
CA ASN A 444 15.77 -12.55 23.47
C ASN A 444 15.06 -11.45 24.28
N ARG A 445 13.94 -10.90 23.77
CA ARG A 445 13.09 -9.97 24.50
C ARG A 445 11.95 -10.71 25.19
N ASN A 446 11.81 -10.49 26.49
CA ASN A 446 10.65 -10.97 27.22
C ASN A 446 9.37 -10.25 26.77
N LEU A 447 8.35 -10.99 26.34
CA LEU A 447 7.10 -10.41 25.82
C LEU A 447 6.19 -9.81 26.90
N GLU A 448 6.49 -10.04 28.18
CA GLU A 448 5.76 -9.51 29.34
C GLU A 448 6.49 -8.31 29.96
N SER A 449 7.82 -8.42 30.18
CA SER A 449 8.63 -7.35 30.81
C SER A 449 9.37 -6.45 29.81
N PHE A 450 9.50 -6.86 28.55
CA PHE A 450 10.31 -6.22 27.50
C PHE A 450 11.81 -6.13 27.75
N GLU A 451 12.33 -6.76 28.81
CA GLU A 451 13.76 -6.89 29.07
C GLU A 451 14.42 -7.78 28.01
N VAL A 452 15.67 -7.47 27.66
CA VAL A 452 16.43 -8.19 26.63
C VAL A 452 17.59 -8.93 27.27
N ASP A 453 17.66 -10.24 27.04
CA ASP A 453 18.75 -11.11 27.46
C ASP A 453 19.28 -11.92 26.27
N LEU A 454 20.44 -11.51 25.75
CA LEU A 454 21.08 -12.10 24.58
C LEU A 454 21.67 -13.50 24.86
N GLU A 455 21.89 -13.88 26.12
CA GLU A 455 22.42 -15.20 26.47
C GLU A 455 21.35 -16.31 26.37
N THR A 456 20.07 -15.93 26.28
CA THR A 456 18.96 -16.88 26.17
C THR A 456 19.14 -17.83 24.99
N THR A 457 19.62 -17.32 23.87
CA THR A 457 19.84 -18.14 22.67
C THR A 457 20.90 -19.21 22.91
N GLY A 458 22.07 -18.84 23.43
CA GLY A 458 23.14 -19.78 23.77
C GLY A 458 22.71 -20.86 24.77
N ARG A 459 21.91 -20.50 25.78
CA ARG A 459 21.39 -21.47 26.78
C ARG A 459 20.45 -22.52 26.18
N LEU A 460 19.73 -22.18 25.11
CA LEU A 460 18.77 -23.08 24.47
C LEU A 460 19.38 -23.91 23.32
N ARG A 461 20.59 -23.57 22.86
CA ARG A 461 21.21 -24.18 21.67
C ARG A 461 21.32 -25.70 21.74
N SER A 462 21.65 -26.25 22.92
CA SER A 462 21.85 -27.69 23.13
C SER A 462 20.59 -28.53 22.95
N MET A 463 19.41 -27.91 22.97
CA MET A 463 18.11 -28.57 22.77
C MET A 463 17.71 -28.67 21.29
N VAL A 464 18.38 -27.92 20.40
CA VAL A 464 17.98 -27.79 18.99
C VAL A 464 18.58 -28.95 18.17
N PRO A 465 17.74 -29.79 17.52
CA PRO A 465 18.21 -30.90 16.70
C PRO A 465 19.12 -30.49 15.55
N GLU A 466 19.94 -31.43 15.08
CA GLU A 466 20.72 -31.24 13.87
C GLU A 466 19.80 -31.03 12.65
N GLY A 467 20.12 -30.05 11.81
CA GLY A 467 19.35 -29.71 10.61
C GLY A 467 18.23 -28.68 10.82
N THR A 468 17.82 -28.42 12.07
CA THR A 468 16.92 -27.30 12.42
C THR A 468 17.71 -25.99 12.44
N LEU A 469 17.18 -24.96 11.78
CA LEU A 469 17.77 -23.62 11.79
C LEU A 469 17.37 -22.89 13.08
N LEU A 470 18.36 -22.41 13.82
CA LEU A 470 18.17 -21.58 15.01
C LEU A 470 18.32 -20.11 14.64
N CYS A 471 17.34 -19.29 15.02
CA CYS A 471 17.32 -17.86 14.77
C CYS A 471 17.31 -17.09 16.09
N ALA A 472 17.99 -15.95 16.16
CA ALA A 472 17.90 -15.04 17.29
C ALA A 472 17.03 -13.83 16.93
N LEU A 473 16.05 -13.52 17.78
CA LEU A 473 15.08 -12.46 17.57
C LEU A 473 15.24 -11.40 18.66
N SER A 474 15.22 -10.13 18.27
CA SER A 474 15.35 -8.97 19.16
C SER A 474 16.73 -8.79 19.80
N GLY A 475 17.08 -7.53 20.09
CA GLY A 475 18.26 -7.18 20.88
C GLY A 475 19.57 -7.04 20.09
N ILE A 476 19.58 -7.36 18.80
CA ILE A 476 20.75 -7.22 17.92
C ILE A 476 20.83 -5.77 17.41
N ASN A 477 21.90 -5.06 17.75
CA ASN A 477 22.10 -3.66 17.39
C ASN A 477 23.46 -3.37 16.72
N SER A 478 24.41 -4.30 16.80
CA SER A 478 25.79 -4.13 16.34
C SER A 478 26.34 -5.39 15.67
N HIS A 479 27.46 -5.25 14.96
CA HIS A 479 28.15 -6.39 14.37
C HIS A 479 28.66 -7.38 15.43
N ASP A 480 29.10 -6.88 16.59
CA ASP A 480 29.54 -7.73 17.70
C ASP A 480 28.41 -8.63 18.21
N ASP A 481 27.17 -8.12 18.25
CA ASP A 481 25.99 -8.93 18.58
C ASP A 481 25.79 -10.07 17.56
N VAL A 482 26.01 -9.80 16.28
CA VAL A 482 25.91 -10.83 15.21
C VAL A 482 27.02 -11.88 15.38
N LEU A 483 28.24 -11.48 15.70
CA LEU A 483 29.35 -12.39 15.96
C LEU A 483 29.11 -13.25 17.21
N MET A 484 28.51 -12.70 18.27
CA MET A 484 28.11 -13.47 19.44
C MET A 484 27.07 -14.54 19.08
N ASN A 485 26.03 -14.16 18.34
CA ASN A 485 25.02 -15.12 17.87
C ASN A 485 25.62 -16.19 16.95
N SER A 486 26.56 -15.81 16.07
CA SER A 486 27.27 -16.77 15.22
C SER A 486 28.02 -17.82 16.04
N LYS A 487 28.71 -17.42 17.13
CA LYS A 487 29.39 -18.34 18.05
C LYS A 487 28.44 -19.31 18.75
N ASP A 488 27.22 -18.86 19.03
CA ASP A 488 26.14 -19.70 19.60
C ASP A 488 25.50 -20.64 18.56
N GLY A 489 25.99 -20.64 17.32
CA GLY A 489 25.49 -21.48 16.23
C GLY A 489 24.16 -21.01 15.65
N VAL A 490 23.83 -19.72 15.81
CA VAL A 490 22.66 -19.09 15.20
C VAL A 490 22.84 -18.96 13.69
N ASN A 491 21.84 -19.39 12.94
CA ASN A 491 21.82 -19.34 11.48
C ASN A 491 21.28 -18.01 10.93
N ALA A 492 20.44 -17.32 11.69
CA ALA A 492 19.83 -16.07 11.25
C ALA A 492 19.46 -15.13 12.41
N VAL A 493 19.49 -13.82 12.16
CA VAL A 493 19.07 -12.78 13.11
C VAL A 493 17.88 -12.00 12.57
N LEU A 494 16.90 -11.72 13.43
CA LEU A 494 15.80 -10.81 13.11
C LEU A 494 16.04 -9.44 13.73
N VAL A 495 16.21 -8.44 12.86
CA VAL A 495 16.58 -7.08 13.24
C VAL A 495 15.58 -6.10 12.66
N GLY A 496 14.98 -5.28 13.51
CA GLY A 496 14.00 -4.27 13.11
C GLY A 496 14.37 -2.88 13.55
N GLU A 497 14.45 -2.68 14.87
CA GLU A 497 14.56 -1.33 15.42
C GLU A 497 15.87 -0.62 15.03
N ALA A 498 17.01 -1.31 15.11
CA ALA A 498 18.30 -0.74 14.79
C ALA A 498 18.37 -0.29 13.31
N ILE A 499 17.84 -1.11 12.40
CA ILE A 499 17.78 -0.78 10.98
C ILE A 499 16.82 0.39 10.72
N MET A 500 15.65 0.39 11.36
CA MET A 500 14.64 1.45 11.20
C MET A 500 15.09 2.83 11.69
N ARG A 501 16.06 2.88 12.62
CA ARG A 501 16.62 4.13 13.16
C ARG A 501 17.86 4.61 12.39
N ALA A 502 18.45 3.76 11.57
CA ALA A 502 19.65 4.09 10.83
C ALA A 502 19.36 5.19 9.79
N PRO A 503 20.24 6.20 9.63
CA PRO A 503 20.10 7.20 8.57
C PRO A 503 20.08 6.58 7.17
N ASP A 504 20.92 5.55 6.96
CA ASP A 504 20.93 4.74 5.76
C ASP A 504 20.90 3.25 6.15
N ALA A 505 19.76 2.62 5.88
CA ALA A 505 19.56 1.21 6.17
C ALA A 505 20.51 0.27 5.40
N GLY A 506 20.89 0.61 4.16
CA GLY A 506 21.75 -0.24 3.34
C GLY A 506 23.18 -0.26 3.86
N VAL A 507 23.70 0.91 4.25
CA VAL A 507 25.01 1.04 4.91
C VAL A 507 24.99 0.29 6.24
N PHE A 508 23.98 0.53 7.07
CA PHE A 508 23.87 -0.10 8.38
C PHE A 508 23.77 -1.63 8.30
N ILE A 509 23.00 -2.18 7.35
CA ILE A 509 22.91 -3.63 7.15
C ILE A 509 24.28 -4.23 6.78
N SER A 510 25.05 -3.54 5.93
CA SER A 510 26.41 -3.99 5.58
C SER A 510 27.31 -4.01 6.81
N GLU A 511 27.34 -2.93 7.59
CA GLU A 511 28.15 -2.86 8.81
C GLU A 511 27.73 -3.94 9.81
N LEU A 512 26.43 -4.10 10.03
CA LEU A 512 25.86 -5.08 10.94
C LEU A 512 26.25 -6.52 10.58
N CYS A 513 26.14 -6.89 9.29
CA CYS A 513 26.31 -8.29 8.88
C CYS A 513 27.75 -8.65 8.49
N SER A 514 28.56 -7.67 8.05
CA SER A 514 29.91 -7.93 7.52
C SER A 514 31.04 -7.19 8.26
N GLY A 515 30.72 -6.36 9.25
CA GLY A 515 31.71 -5.54 9.98
C GLY A 515 32.35 -4.44 9.13
N SER A 516 31.93 -4.29 7.88
CA SER A 516 32.50 -3.33 6.92
C SER A 516 31.41 -2.48 6.29
N LYS A 517 31.70 -1.19 6.09
CA LYS A 517 30.90 -0.33 5.22
C LYS A 517 30.99 -0.87 3.80
N ARG A 518 29.84 -1.13 3.17
CA ARG A 518 29.81 -1.48 1.75
C ARG A 518 30.44 -0.33 0.97
N ALA A 519 31.58 -0.57 0.34
CA ALA A 519 32.12 0.37 -0.63
C ALA A 519 31.08 0.53 -1.73
N ILE A 520 30.68 1.78 -2.02
CA ILE A 520 29.93 2.09 -3.24
C ILE A 520 30.89 1.77 -4.38
N LYS A 521 30.76 0.58 -4.97
CA LYS A 521 31.53 0.24 -6.17
C LYS A 521 30.97 1.09 -7.31
N THR A 522 31.62 2.21 -7.60
CA THR A 522 31.59 2.81 -8.93
C THR A 522 32.32 1.86 -9.86
N GLN A 523 31.62 0.86 -10.37
CA GLN A 523 32.11 0.09 -11.51
C GLN A 523 32.23 1.08 -12.68
N PRO A 524 33.32 1.06 -13.47
CA PRO A 524 33.36 1.77 -14.74
C PRO A 524 32.13 1.39 -15.56
N GLY A 525 31.44 2.37 -16.14
CA GLY A 525 30.23 2.09 -16.91
C GLY A 525 30.52 1.14 -18.07
N ALA A 526 29.84 -0.01 -18.10
CA ALA A 526 30.01 -0.99 -19.18
C ALA A 526 29.71 -0.35 -20.55
N PRO A 527 30.42 -0.71 -21.63
CA PRO A 527 30.20 -0.12 -22.95
C PRO A 527 28.72 -0.14 -23.34
N LEU A 528 28.23 0.95 -23.93
CA LEU A 528 26.83 1.06 -24.33
C LEU A 528 26.44 -0.05 -25.32
N TYR A 529 25.26 -0.60 -25.14
CA TYR A 529 24.63 -1.42 -26.17
C TYR A 529 24.27 -0.55 -27.38
N VAL A 530 24.58 -1.02 -28.58
CA VAL A 530 24.32 -0.31 -29.84
C VAL A 530 23.36 -1.12 -30.69
N LYS A 531 22.23 -0.50 -31.04
CA LYS A 531 21.22 -1.08 -31.93
C LYS A 531 21.11 -0.30 -33.24
N ILE A 532 21.17 -1.02 -34.35
CA ILE A 532 20.92 -0.49 -35.71
C ILE A 532 19.53 -0.93 -36.16
N CYS A 533 18.57 -0.01 -36.22
CA CYS A 533 17.16 -0.28 -36.46
C CYS A 533 16.73 -0.04 -37.91
N GLY A 534 15.79 -0.86 -38.38
CA GLY A 534 15.21 -0.74 -39.72
C GLY A 534 16.16 -1.18 -40.81
N THR A 535 16.96 -2.22 -40.54
CA THR A 535 17.92 -2.80 -41.46
C THR A 535 17.22 -3.50 -42.62
N ARG A 536 17.61 -3.18 -43.86
CA ARG A 536 16.89 -3.61 -45.07
C ARG A 536 17.71 -4.43 -46.07
N SER A 537 18.98 -4.69 -45.78
CA SER A 537 19.83 -5.52 -46.64
C SER A 537 20.83 -6.32 -45.81
N VAL A 538 21.35 -7.39 -46.42
CA VAL A 538 22.35 -8.27 -45.80
C VAL A 538 23.66 -7.51 -45.57
N GLU A 539 24.05 -6.66 -46.52
CA GLU A 539 25.29 -5.86 -46.45
C GLU A 539 25.25 -4.89 -45.27
N ALA A 540 24.10 -4.24 -45.03
CA ALA A 540 23.92 -3.35 -43.89
C ALA A 540 23.93 -4.11 -42.56
N ALA A 541 23.33 -5.30 -42.50
CA ALA A 541 23.38 -6.16 -41.32
C ALA A 541 24.82 -6.62 -41.01
N GLN A 542 25.56 -7.06 -42.04
CA GLN A 542 26.95 -7.47 -41.92
C GLN A 542 27.86 -6.32 -41.46
N GLU A 543 27.69 -5.11 -42.03
CA GLU A 543 28.50 -3.96 -41.61
C GLU A 543 28.18 -3.53 -40.18
N ALA A 544 26.91 -3.52 -39.77
CA ALA A 544 26.52 -3.23 -38.39
C ALA A 544 27.20 -4.18 -37.41
N VAL A 545 27.12 -5.48 -37.69
CA VAL A 545 27.71 -6.53 -36.86
C VAL A 545 29.25 -6.45 -36.85
N LYS A 546 29.88 -6.28 -38.02
CA LYS A 546 31.33 -6.11 -38.16
C LYS A 546 31.85 -4.89 -37.40
N SER A 547 31.06 -3.82 -37.37
CA SER A 547 31.40 -2.59 -36.66
C SER A 547 31.25 -2.71 -35.13
N GLY A 548 30.63 -3.78 -34.63
CA GLY A 548 30.43 -4.04 -33.20
C GLY A 548 29.05 -3.66 -32.66
N ALA A 549 28.02 -3.57 -33.51
CA ALA A 549 26.65 -3.42 -33.02
C ALA A 549 26.20 -4.70 -32.28
N ASP A 550 25.51 -4.52 -31.15
CA ASP A 550 24.99 -5.63 -30.35
C ASP A 550 23.63 -6.11 -30.85
N PHE A 551 22.89 -5.23 -31.52
CA PHE A 551 21.54 -5.50 -32.01
C PHE A 551 21.34 -5.03 -33.46
N VAL A 552 20.78 -5.91 -34.29
CA VAL A 552 20.32 -5.59 -35.65
C VAL A 552 18.80 -5.68 -35.67
N GLY A 553 18.13 -4.57 -35.93
CA GLY A 553 16.67 -4.48 -35.95
C GLY A 553 16.10 -4.54 -37.36
N ILE A 554 15.15 -5.44 -37.60
CA ILE A 554 14.36 -5.54 -38.84
C ILE A 554 12.91 -5.09 -38.59
N CYS A 555 12.39 -4.23 -39.46
CA CYS A 555 11.02 -3.74 -39.32
C CYS A 555 10.04 -4.71 -39.99
N LEU A 556 9.10 -5.25 -39.22
CA LEU A 556 8.09 -6.21 -39.67
C LEU A 556 6.68 -5.60 -39.66
N VAL A 557 6.59 -4.27 -39.55
CA VAL A 557 5.33 -3.52 -39.54
C VAL A 557 4.89 -3.27 -40.98
N PRO A 558 3.78 -3.86 -41.47
CA PRO A 558 3.42 -3.82 -42.89
C PRO A 558 3.29 -2.42 -43.50
N SER A 559 2.82 -1.44 -42.71
CA SER A 559 2.61 -0.05 -43.14
C SER A 559 3.88 0.82 -43.06
N ALA A 560 4.96 0.32 -42.48
CA ALA A 560 6.16 1.12 -42.27
C ALA A 560 7.01 1.21 -43.54
N LYS A 561 7.58 2.40 -43.80
CA LYS A 561 8.50 2.66 -44.92
C LYS A 561 9.74 1.75 -44.93
N ARG A 562 10.10 1.20 -43.76
CA ARG A 562 11.27 0.33 -43.58
C ARG A 562 10.92 -1.16 -43.53
N CYS A 563 9.65 -1.52 -43.77
CA CYS A 563 9.24 -2.92 -43.81
C CYS A 563 10.01 -3.68 -44.90
N ILE A 564 10.36 -4.93 -44.62
CA ILE A 564 11.14 -5.79 -45.52
C ILE A 564 10.34 -7.03 -45.93
N SER A 565 10.70 -7.64 -47.05
CA SER A 565 10.11 -8.90 -47.48
C SER A 565 10.55 -10.06 -46.58
N GLN A 566 9.78 -11.15 -46.60
CA GLN A 566 10.11 -12.39 -45.90
C GLN A 566 11.49 -12.94 -46.32
N GLU A 567 11.80 -12.90 -47.61
CA GLU A 567 13.09 -13.35 -48.15
C GLU A 567 14.25 -12.52 -47.58
N THR A 568 14.13 -11.18 -47.60
CA THR A 568 15.13 -10.29 -47.01
C THR A 568 15.27 -10.52 -45.50
N ALA A 569 14.17 -10.73 -44.78
CA ALA A 569 14.20 -10.98 -43.34
C ALA A 569 14.95 -12.27 -42.99
N LEU A 570 14.70 -13.36 -43.73
CA LEU A 570 15.42 -14.64 -43.56
C LEU A 570 16.92 -14.48 -43.90
N ALA A 571 17.25 -13.79 -45.00
CA ALA A 571 18.64 -13.57 -45.39
C ALA A 571 19.42 -12.74 -44.34
N ILE A 572 18.79 -11.70 -43.77
CA ILE A 572 19.39 -10.92 -42.67
C ILE A 572 19.55 -11.80 -41.42
N SER A 573 18.54 -12.62 -41.10
CA SER A 573 18.59 -13.54 -39.97
C SER A 573 19.79 -14.48 -40.05
N ASP A 574 19.93 -15.18 -41.18
CA ASP A 574 21.06 -16.08 -41.42
C ASP A 574 22.41 -15.36 -41.35
N ALA A 575 22.51 -14.14 -41.88
CA ALA A 575 23.75 -13.35 -41.83
C ALA A 575 24.14 -12.94 -40.40
N VAL A 576 23.16 -12.54 -39.57
CA VAL A 576 23.40 -12.17 -38.16
C VAL A 576 23.76 -13.40 -37.33
N HIS A 577 23.04 -14.52 -37.50
CA HIS A 577 23.29 -15.76 -36.74
C HIS A 577 24.59 -16.47 -37.12
N SER A 578 25.04 -16.33 -38.37
CA SER A 578 26.27 -16.96 -38.85
C SER A 578 27.54 -16.19 -38.48
N TYR A 579 27.41 -14.95 -37.98
CA TYR A 579 28.57 -14.14 -37.63
C TYR A 579 29.32 -14.70 -36.42
N ARG A 580 30.62 -14.97 -36.60
CA ARG A 580 31.55 -15.36 -35.54
C ARG A 580 32.43 -14.16 -35.19
N GLY A 581 32.06 -13.44 -34.14
CA GLY A 581 32.86 -12.32 -33.63
C GLY A 581 34.15 -12.78 -32.92
N THR A 582 35.10 -11.87 -32.77
CA THR A 582 36.38 -12.04 -32.03
C THR A 582 36.24 -11.87 -30.51
N SER A 583 35.02 -11.93 -29.96
CA SER A 583 34.77 -11.71 -28.53
C SER A 583 35.38 -12.84 -27.67
N SER A 584 36.48 -12.51 -27.00
CA SER A 584 37.18 -13.35 -26.04
C SER A 584 36.30 -13.62 -24.82
N THR A 585 36.14 -14.90 -24.52
CA THR A 585 35.49 -15.44 -23.34
C THR A 585 36.38 -15.22 -22.13
N GLU A 586 36.35 -14.02 -21.55
CA GLU A 586 36.94 -13.79 -20.23
C GLU A 586 35.85 -13.27 -19.27
N GLY A 587 35.49 -14.11 -18.30
CA GLY A 587 34.63 -13.77 -17.18
C GLY A 587 33.14 -13.67 -17.50
N GLN A 588 32.45 -14.81 -17.62
CA GLN A 588 31.04 -14.81 -17.24
C GLN A 588 30.97 -14.59 -15.72
N GLU A 589 30.95 -13.33 -15.28
CA GLU A 589 30.45 -13.00 -13.94
C GLU A 589 29.02 -13.56 -13.85
N GLN A 590 28.85 -14.69 -13.17
CA GLN A 590 27.55 -15.25 -12.88
C GLN A 590 26.79 -14.28 -11.98
N MET A 591 25.51 -14.05 -12.29
CA MET A 591 24.60 -13.31 -11.42
C MET A 591 24.70 -13.90 -10.01
N SER A 592 24.83 -13.04 -9.00
CA SER A 592 24.96 -13.49 -7.61
C SER A 592 23.84 -14.48 -7.27
N SER A 593 24.23 -15.71 -6.89
CA SER A 593 23.31 -16.78 -6.54
C SER A 593 22.70 -16.59 -5.14
N THR A 594 23.23 -15.64 -4.36
CA THR A 594 22.91 -15.49 -2.93
C THR A 594 22.18 -14.19 -2.61
N GLY A 595 22.42 -13.09 -3.34
CA GLY A 595 21.82 -11.78 -3.09
C GLY A 595 20.74 -11.39 -4.09
N ALA A 596 19.75 -10.61 -3.64
CA ALA A 596 18.74 -10.03 -4.52
C ALA A 596 19.32 -8.89 -5.36
N THR A 597 18.92 -8.81 -6.63
CA THR A 597 19.29 -7.72 -7.55
C THR A 597 18.06 -6.97 -8.02
N ASP A 598 18.21 -5.66 -8.28
CA ASP A 598 17.13 -4.92 -8.95
C ASP A 598 16.87 -5.51 -10.34
N TYR A 599 15.60 -5.49 -10.75
CA TYR A 599 15.19 -6.05 -12.02
C TYR A 599 15.87 -5.37 -13.22
N PHE A 600 15.94 -4.04 -13.29
CA PHE A 600 16.54 -3.34 -14.43
C PHE A 600 18.07 -3.33 -14.35
N ALA A 601 18.64 -3.39 -13.15
CA ALA A 601 20.08 -3.65 -13.00
C ALA A 601 20.47 -5.01 -13.59
N ALA A 602 19.61 -6.03 -13.50
CA ALA A 602 19.82 -7.34 -14.11
C ALA A 602 19.61 -7.36 -15.65
N THR A 603 19.19 -6.24 -16.26
CA THR A 603 18.95 -6.18 -17.72
C THR A 603 20.21 -6.38 -18.53
N GLU A 604 21.34 -5.82 -18.10
CA GLU A 604 22.61 -5.98 -18.82
C GLU A 604 22.97 -7.46 -18.95
N TRP A 605 22.74 -8.27 -17.91
CA TRP A 605 22.94 -9.71 -17.96
C TRP A 605 21.96 -10.41 -18.91
N ARG A 606 20.66 -10.06 -18.89
CA ARG A 606 19.64 -10.66 -19.79
C ARG A 606 19.92 -10.36 -21.26
N LEU A 607 20.48 -9.20 -21.55
CA LEU A 607 20.78 -8.73 -22.90
C LEU A 607 22.18 -9.14 -23.37
N LYS A 608 23.10 -9.47 -22.46
CA LYS A 608 24.47 -9.92 -22.79
C LYS A 608 24.45 -11.14 -23.70
N SER A 609 25.32 -11.12 -24.71
CA SER A 609 25.43 -12.18 -25.71
C SER A 609 26.84 -12.25 -26.25
N CYS A 610 27.30 -13.44 -26.63
CA CYS A 610 28.58 -13.64 -27.32
C CYS A 610 28.50 -13.33 -28.82
N ARG A 611 27.29 -13.13 -29.34
CA ARG A 611 27.01 -12.73 -30.73
C ARG A 611 25.98 -11.60 -30.78
N PRO A 612 25.93 -10.82 -31.88
CA PRO A 612 24.84 -9.87 -32.09
C PRO A 612 23.47 -10.56 -32.09
N ARG A 613 22.46 -9.82 -31.65
CA ARG A 613 21.06 -10.29 -31.56
C ARG A 613 20.20 -9.67 -32.66
N LEU A 614 19.38 -10.49 -33.29
CA LEU A 614 18.37 -10.03 -34.24
C LEU A 614 17.10 -9.57 -33.49
N VAL A 615 16.63 -8.36 -33.79
CA VAL A 615 15.45 -7.74 -33.19
C VAL A 615 14.35 -7.58 -34.23
N GLY A 616 13.16 -8.13 -33.99
CA GLY A 616 11.98 -7.80 -34.83
C GLY A 616 11.20 -6.64 -34.24
N ILE A 617 10.95 -5.60 -35.03
CA ILE A 617 10.12 -4.47 -34.62
C ILE A 617 8.68 -4.68 -35.10
N PHE A 618 7.75 -4.62 -34.15
CA PHE A 618 6.31 -4.74 -34.35
C PHE A 618 5.59 -3.50 -33.84
N GLN A 619 4.43 -3.23 -34.42
CA GLN A 619 3.57 -2.12 -34.01
C GLN A 619 2.11 -2.51 -34.20
N ASN A 620 1.43 -2.80 -33.08
CA ASN A 620 0.01 -3.12 -33.02
C ASN A 620 -0.41 -4.35 -33.86
N GLN A 621 0.53 -5.23 -34.17
CA GLN A 621 0.24 -6.51 -34.80
C GLN A 621 -0.33 -7.49 -33.77
N PRO A 622 -1.26 -8.39 -34.14
CA PRO A 622 -1.76 -9.42 -33.23
C PRO A 622 -0.65 -10.28 -32.63
N LEU A 623 -0.74 -10.63 -31.34
CA LEU A 623 0.27 -11.45 -30.65
C LEU A 623 0.57 -12.76 -31.38
N GLY A 624 -0.44 -13.40 -31.99
CA GLY A 624 -0.26 -14.63 -32.77
C GLY A 624 0.73 -14.46 -33.93
N GLU A 625 0.62 -13.36 -34.68
CA GLU A 625 1.53 -13.02 -35.78
C GLU A 625 2.94 -12.71 -35.25
N VAL A 626 3.04 -11.97 -34.14
CA VAL A 626 4.33 -11.67 -33.49
C VAL A 626 5.06 -12.97 -33.13
N LEU A 627 4.35 -13.93 -32.52
CA LEU A 627 4.92 -15.22 -32.11
C LEU A 627 5.29 -16.10 -33.32
N GLU A 628 4.51 -16.06 -34.39
CA GLU A 628 4.83 -16.76 -35.63
C GLU A 628 6.10 -16.19 -36.28
N MET A 629 6.15 -14.87 -36.47
CA MET A 629 7.31 -14.20 -37.04
C MET A 629 8.56 -14.34 -36.17
N GLN A 630 8.43 -14.34 -34.84
CA GLN A 630 9.52 -14.62 -33.90
C GLN A 630 10.17 -15.97 -34.19
N ARG A 631 9.37 -17.03 -34.39
CA ARG A 631 9.87 -18.37 -34.73
C ARG A 631 10.44 -18.43 -36.14
N THR A 632 9.70 -17.93 -37.13
CA THR A 632 10.05 -17.98 -38.55
C THR A 632 11.39 -17.31 -38.83
N TYR A 633 11.60 -16.11 -38.26
CA TYR A 633 12.83 -15.33 -38.46
C TYR A 633 13.88 -15.57 -37.38
N LYS A 634 13.65 -16.51 -36.45
CA LYS A 634 14.55 -16.80 -35.32
C LYS A 634 14.96 -15.52 -34.56
N LEU A 635 14.00 -14.65 -34.28
CA LEU A 635 14.27 -13.39 -33.59
C LEU A 635 14.78 -13.68 -32.17
N ASP A 636 15.90 -13.04 -31.80
CA ASP A 636 16.51 -13.16 -30.47
C ASP A 636 15.87 -12.20 -29.45
N VAL A 637 15.21 -11.15 -29.96
CA VAL A 637 14.55 -10.09 -29.19
C VAL A 637 13.34 -9.60 -29.98
N VAL A 638 12.26 -9.24 -29.29
CA VAL A 638 11.09 -8.58 -29.88
C VAL A 638 11.04 -7.14 -29.39
N GLN A 639 10.75 -6.20 -30.28
CA GLN A 639 10.50 -4.81 -29.93
C GLN A 639 9.03 -4.46 -30.19
N LEU A 640 8.31 -4.10 -29.12
CA LEU A 640 6.92 -3.62 -29.19
C LEU A 640 6.92 -2.09 -29.23
N HIS A 641 6.50 -1.54 -30.37
CA HIS A 641 6.63 -0.11 -30.70
C HIS A 641 5.29 0.63 -30.72
N GLY A 642 4.17 -0.05 -30.53
CA GLY A 642 2.81 0.52 -30.57
C GLY A 642 2.20 0.72 -29.19
N ASP A 643 0.90 0.49 -29.12
CA ASP A 643 0.06 0.54 -27.91
C ASP A 643 -0.26 -0.88 -27.42
N GLU A 644 0.62 -1.86 -27.71
CA GLU A 644 0.42 -3.25 -27.32
C GLU A 644 0.32 -3.38 -25.78
N PRO A 645 -0.55 -4.28 -25.29
CA PRO A 645 -0.63 -4.62 -23.86
C PRO A 645 0.73 -5.05 -23.32
N ILE A 646 1.12 -4.50 -22.15
CA ILE A 646 2.45 -4.74 -21.59
C ILE A 646 2.64 -6.19 -21.13
N GLU A 647 1.54 -6.88 -20.80
CA GLU A 647 1.49 -8.27 -20.38
C GLU A 647 2.01 -9.22 -21.45
N TRP A 648 1.89 -8.87 -22.74
CA TRP A 648 2.34 -9.71 -23.85
C TRP A 648 3.83 -10.04 -23.77
N ALA A 649 4.62 -9.13 -23.22
CA ALA A 649 6.05 -9.33 -23.07
C ALA A 649 6.42 -10.45 -22.09
N SER A 650 5.51 -10.86 -21.19
CA SER A 650 5.67 -12.05 -20.35
C SER A 650 5.37 -13.37 -21.09
N ILE A 651 4.69 -13.29 -22.24
CA ILE A 651 4.27 -14.44 -23.06
C ILE A 651 5.27 -14.67 -24.22
N ILE A 652 5.91 -13.62 -24.70
CA ILE A 652 6.91 -13.70 -25.77
C ILE A 652 8.15 -14.45 -25.24
N PRO A 653 8.61 -15.52 -25.93
CA PRO A 653 9.64 -16.43 -25.40
C PRO A 653 11.07 -15.88 -25.46
N VAL A 654 11.22 -14.61 -25.82
CA VAL A 654 12.50 -13.90 -25.94
C VAL A 654 12.39 -12.54 -25.25
N PRO A 655 13.51 -11.93 -24.83
CA PRO A 655 13.49 -10.60 -24.21
C PRO A 655 12.73 -9.58 -25.07
N VAL A 656 11.95 -8.73 -24.40
CA VAL A 656 11.17 -7.67 -25.06
C VAL A 656 11.74 -6.29 -24.77
N ILE A 657 12.00 -5.54 -25.82
CA ILE A 657 12.25 -4.09 -25.77
C ILE A 657 10.88 -3.40 -25.91
N ARG A 658 10.46 -2.63 -24.92
CA ARG A 658 9.21 -1.86 -25.01
C ARG A 658 9.52 -0.40 -25.31
N CYS A 659 8.99 0.12 -26.41
CA CYS A 659 9.08 1.54 -26.72
C CYS A 659 8.10 2.33 -25.87
N PHE A 660 8.56 3.44 -25.31
CA PHE A 660 7.77 4.38 -24.53
C PHE A 660 7.96 5.80 -25.07
N LYS A 661 6.86 6.55 -25.10
CA LYS A 661 6.93 8.01 -25.23
C LYS A 661 7.36 8.62 -23.89
N PRO A 662 8.10 9.73 -23.87
CA PRO A 662 8.43 10.39 -22.61
C PRO A 662 7.15 10.73 -21.82
N GLY A 663 7.13 10.40 -20.53
CA GLY A 663 5.97 10.57 -19.64
C GLY A 663 4.92 9.46 -19.71
N GLN A 664 5.05 8.47 -20.59
CA GLN A 664 4.13 7.33 -20.66
C GLN A 664 4.21 6.48 -19.37
N VAL A 665 3.04 6.12 -18.84
CA VAL A 665 2.94 5.25 -17.67
C VAL A 665 3.42 3.83 -17.99
N GLY A 666 3.97 3.15 -16.98
CA GLY A 666 4.40 1.75 -17.12
C GLY A 666 5.88 1.55 -17.48
N ILE A 667 6.65 2.61 -17.72
CA ILE A 667 8.08 2.52 -18.03
C ILE A 667 8.90 1.80 -16.95
N GLY A 668 8.51 1.95 -15.68
CA GLY A 668 9.16 1.29 -14.54
C GLY A 668 8.56 -0.07 -14.14
N LEU A 669 7.64 -0.64 -14.94
CA LEU A 669 7.00 -1.92 -14.61
C LEU A 669 7.98 -3.09 -14.78
N ARG A 670 8.49 -3.55 -13.63
CA ARG A 670 9.45 -4.64 -13.54
C ARG A 670 8.75 -5.98 -13.83
N GLY A 671 9.43 -6.88 -14.52
CA GLY A 671 8.89 -8.18 -14.93
C GLY A 671 8.09 -8.16 -16.24
N TYR A 672 7.79 -6.97 -16.79
CA TYR A 672 6.95 -6.82 -17.99
C TYR A 672 7.71 -6.43 -19.25
N HIS A 673 8.99 -6.08 -19.18
CA HIS A 673 9.83 -5.88 -20.36
C HIS A 673 11.28 -5.97 -19.94
N ALA A 674 12.17 -6.38 -20.84
CA ALA A 674 13.58 -6.48 -20.51
C ALA A 674 14.24 -5.10 -20.39
N ILE A 675 13.87 -4.17 -21.27
CA ILE A 675 14.40 -2.80 -21.28
C ILE A 675 13.37 -1.84 -21.89
N ALA A 676 13.31 -0.63 -21.33
CA ALA A 676 12.54 0.46 -21.90
C ALA A 676 13.36 1.21 -22.96
N LEU A 677 12.78 1.43 -24.13
CA LEU A 677 13.33 2.28 -25.18
C LEU A 677 12.56 3.60 -25.19
N LEU A 678 13.23 4.72 -24.90
CA LEU A 678 12.63 6.04 -25.00
C LEU A 678 12.82 6.59 -26.40
N ASP A 679 11.72 6.86 -27.09
CA ASP A 679 11.72 7.45 -28.44
C ASP A 679 10.89 8.74 -28.46
N SER A 680 11.37 9.71 -29.25
CA SER A 680 10.73 10.99 -29.57
C SER A 680 9.35 10.85 -30.26
N GLY A 681 9.01 9.65 -30.73
CA GLY A 681 7.81 9.39 -31.51
C GLY A 681 8.08 9.32 -33.02
N SER A 682 7.30 8.48 -33.70
CA SER A 682 7.53 7.96 -35.06
C SER A 682 8.16 8.95 -36.07
N GLY A 683 9.44 8.75 -36.38
CA GLY A 683 10.03 9.06 -37.68
C GLY A 683 10.31 10.53 -38.03
N SER A 684 10.22 11.47 -37.09
CA SER A 684 10.42 12.90 -37.36
C SER A 684 11.90 13.33 -37.46
N GLY A 685 12.84 12.44 -37.11
CA GLY A 685 14.27 12.77 -37.02
C GLY A 685 14.61 13.74 -35.88
N LYS A 686 13.63 14.12 -35.05
CA LYS A 686 13.82 15.00 -33.90
C LYS A 686 14.56 14.26 -32.80
N LEU A 687 15.47 14.98 -32.15
CA LEU A 687 16.12 14.52 -30.92
C LEU A 687 15.10 14.40 -29.80
N LEU A 688 15.29 13.37 -28.98
CA LEU A 688 14.55 13.15 -27.74
C LEU A 688 14.73 14.34 -26.79
N ASP A 689 13.64 14.77 -26.15
CA ASP A 689 13.70 15.83 -25.15
C ASP A 689 14.40 15.33 -23.88
N VAL A 690 15.62 15.82 -23.67
CA VAL A 690 16.49 15.49 -22.52
C VAL A 690 15.77 15.73 -21.19
N SER A 691 14.96 16.78 -21.09
CA SER A 691 14.28 17.11 -19.82
C SER A 691 13.25 16.05 -19.43
N SER A 692 12.49 15.55 -20.40
CA SER A 692 11.53 14.47 -20.17
C SER A 692 12.19 13.12 -19.84
N VAL A 693 13.36 12.83 -20.40
CA VAL A 693 14.15 11.63 -20.03
C VAL A 693 14.65 11.71 -18.60
N ARG A 694 15.24 12.86 -18.23
CA ARG A 694 15.68 13.10 -16.85
C ARG A 694 14.53 12.95 -15.87
N ALA A 695 13.37 13.54 -16.17
CA ALA A 695 12.18 13.41 -15.32
C ALA A 695 11.73 11.95 -15.14
N ALA A 696 11.87 11.09 -16.16
CA ALA A 696 11.57 9.67 -16.03
C ALA A 696 12.58 8.94 -15.13
N LEU A 697 13.87 9.23 -15.28
CA LEU A 697 14.95 8.61 -14.48
C LEU A 697 15.00 9.17 -13.03
N GLU A 698 14.55 10.39 -12.79
CA GLU A 698 14.42 10.97 -11.45
C GLU A 698 13.34 10.26 -10.61
N ARG A 699 12.26 9.82 -11.24
CA ARG A 699 11.15 9.11 -10.57
C ARG A 699 11.51 7.70 -10.12
N ASP A 700 12.51 7.08 -10.75
CA ASP A 700 12.93 5.71 -10.48
C ASP A 700 14.45 5.60 -10.55
N ALA A 701 15.07 5.51 -9.37
CA ALA A 701 16.52 5.48 -9.21
C ALA A 701 17.21 4.32 -9.95
N ASP A 702 16.47 3.25 -10.24
CA ASP A 702 17.03 2.02 -10.80
C ASP A 702 16.58 1.75 -12.23
N LEU A 703 15.71 2.59 -12.78
CA LEU A 703 15.29 2.50 -14.18
C LEU A 703 16.53 2.62 -15.09
N ARG A 704 16.65 1.66 -16.00
CA ARG A 704 17.64 1.65 -17.08
C ARG A 704 16.93 1.75 -18.41
N VAL A 705 17.49 2.52 -19.34
CA VAL A 705 16.84 2.81 -20.63
C VAL A 705 17.78 2.68 -21.82
N PHE A 706 17.19 2.42 -22.98
CA PHE A 706 17.79 2.74 -24.27
C PHE A 706 17.28 4.10 -24.75
N LEU A 707 18.13 4.87 -25.42
CA LEU A 707 17.73 6.11 -26.09
C LEU A 707 17.55 5.89 -27.60
N ALA A 708 16.46 6.42 -28.15
CA ALA A 708 16.18 6.48 -29.57
C ALA A 708 15.64 7.87 -29.94
N GLY A 709 15.47 8.10 -31.26
CA GLY A 709 14.89 9.33 -31.79
C GLY A 709 15.94 10.39 -32.14
N GLY A 710 16.13 10.63 -33.44
CA GLY A 710 17.03 11.67 -33.95
C GLY A 710 18.53 11.45 -33.74
N LEU A 711 18.94 10.30 -33.19
CA LEU A 711 20.35 9.97 -32.98
C LEU A 711 21.09 9.74 -34.30
N ASN A 712 22.34 10.18 -34.36
CA ASN A 712 23.26 10.03 -35.50
C ASN A 712 24.72 10.02 -35.00
N PRO A 713 25.72 9.75 -35.87
CA PRO A 713 27.13 9.69 -35.45
C PRO A 713 27.64 10.96 -34.74
N ASP A 714 27.12 12.12 -35.11
CA ASP A 714 27.62 13.42 -34.65
C ASP A 714 27.01 13.84 -33.29
N ASN A 715 25.82 13.34 -32.95
CA ASN A 715 25.07 13.79 -31.77
C ASN A 715 24.95 12.76 -30.64
N VAL A 716 25.23 11.48 -30.88
CA VAL A 716 24.96 10.41 -29.89
C VAL A 716 25.72 10.61 -28.58
N ALA A 717 26.99 11.01 -28.64
CA ALA A 717 27.79 11.29 -27.45
C ALA A 717 27.24 12.48 -26.66
N ALA A 718 26.88 13.56 -27.36
CA ALA A 718 26.30 14.74 -26.73
C ALA A 718 24.93 14.44 -26.10
N ALA A 719 24.10 13.63 -26.75
CA ALA A 719 22.78 13.25 -26.24
C ALA A 719 22.86 12.45 -24.93
N VAL A 720 23.80 11.50 -24.82
CA VAL A 720 24.04 10.75 -23.58
C VAL A 720 24.65 11.66 -22.50
N ALA A 721 25.64 12.49 -22.87
CA ALA A 721 26.29 13.41 -21.93
C ALA A 721 25.32 14.45 -21.34
N ALA A 722 24.33 14.91 -22.12
CA ALA A 722 23.32 15.88 -21.68
C ALA A 722 22.47 15.39 -20.49
N LEU A 723 22.45 14.08 -20.22
CA LEU A 723 21.78 13.50 -19.06
C LEU A 723 22.57 13.67 -17.74
N GLY A 724 23.82 14.11 -17.77
CA GLY A 724 24.63 14.36 -16.59
C GLY A 724 24.79 13.10 -15.72
N GLU A 725 24.42 13.18 -14.44
CA GLU A 725 24.47 12.06 -13.48
C GLU A 725 23.61 10.84 -13.87
N PHE A 726 22.65 11.02 -14.78
CA PHE A 726 21.79 9.95 -15.26
C PHE A 726 22.39 9.18 -16.46
N SER A 727 23.51 9.64 -17.02
CA SER A 727 24.16 9.03 -18.19
C SER A 727 24.49 7.56 -17.97
N ASP A 728 24.88 7.16 -16.76
CA ASP A 728 25.18 5.76 -16.42
C ASP A 728 23.95 4.83 -16.48
N ARG A 729 22.74 5.40 -16.39
CA ARG A 729 21.47 4.66 -16.51
C ARG A 729 21.01 4.47 -17.94
N VAL A 730 21.66 5.14 -18.90
CA VAL A 730 21.55 4.78 -20.30
C VAL A 730 22.43 3.56 -20.51
N VAL A 731 21.79 2.43 -20.86
CA VAL A 731 22.49 1.17 -21.10
C VAL A 731 22.65 0.88 -22.59
N GLY A 732 21.94 1.61 -23.45
CA GLY A 732 22.13 1.52 -24.89
C GLY A 732 21.52 2.65 -25.70
N VAL A 733 21.85 2.67 -26.99
CA VAL A 733 21.39 3.64 -27.97
C VAL A 733 20.90 2.92 -29.23
N ASP A 734 19.85 3.46 -29.83
CA ASP A 734 19.19 2.92 -31.01
C ASP A 734 19.14 3.98 -32.12
N VAL A 735 19.63 3.64 -33.31
CA VAL A 735 19.59 4.53 -34.47
C VAL A 735 18.78 3.93 -35.60
N SER A 736 18.05 4.79 -36.32
CA SER A 736 17.36 4.43 -37.57
C SER A 736 17.70 5.44 -38.67
N SER A 737 16.93 6.52 -38.81
CA SER A 737 17.12 7.49 -39.91
C SER A 737 18.46 8.24 -39.89
N GLY A 738 19.12 8.36 -38.73
CA GLY A 738 20.39 9.10 -38.61
C GLY A 738 21.58 8.43 -39.29
N VAL A 739 21.44 7.18 -39.73
CA VAL A 739 22.44 6.47 -40.55
C VAL A 739 21.96 6.23 -41.98
N GLU A 740 20.96 7.00 -42.44
CA GLU A 740 20.46 6.94 -43.82
C GLU A 740 21.01 8.10 -44.66
N ASP A 741 21.15 7.85 -45.96
CA ASP A 741 21.35 8.81 -47.06
C ASP A 741 20.22 8.56 -48.08
N ASP A 742 19.45 9.59 -48.40
CA ASP A 742 18.29 9.51 -49.32
C ASP A 742 17.33 8.34 -49.02
N GLY A 743 17.11 8.05 -47.72
CA GLY A 743 16.21 7.00 -47.25
C GLY A 743 16.76 5.56 -47.33
N LYS A 744 18.03 5.39 -47.72
CA LYS A 744 18.77 4.12 -47.71
C LYS A 744 19.83 4.14 -46.62
N GLN A 745 20.10 3.01 -45.97
CA GLN A 745 21.17 2.93 -44.98
C GLN A 745 22.55 3.15 -45.62
N SER A 746 23.36 3.97 -44.96
CA SER A 746 24.72 4.29 -45.34
C SER A 746 25.69 3.48 -44.49
N LEU A 747 26.41 2.54 -45.10
CA LEU A 747 27.35 1.66 -44.41
C LEU A 747 28.41 2.44 -43.62
N ALA A 748 28.90 3.55 -44.19
CA ALA A 748 29.85 4.44 -43.54
C ALA A 748 29.25 5.11 -42.29
N LYS A 749 28.00 5.58 -42.36
CA LYS A 749 27.33 6.17 -41.18
C LYS A 749 27.00 5.13 -40.12
N VAL A 750 26.66 3.89 -40.51
CA VAL A 750 26.49 2.77 -39.56
C VAL A 750 27.78 2.54 -38.79
N ALA A 751 28.91 2.37 -39.47
CA ALA A 751 30.22 2.18 -38.83
C ALA A 751 30.60 3.38 -37.94
N ALA A 752 30.37 4.60 -38.41
CA ALA A 752 30.63 5.83 -37.66
C ALA A 752 29.76 5.92 -36.39
N PHE A 753 28.47 5.57 -36.47
CA PHE A 753 27.56 5.57 -35.32
C PHE A 753 27.99 4.56 -34.27
N VAL A 754 28.29 3.32 -34.68
CA VAL A 754 28.73 2.28 -33.75
C VAL A 754 30.02 2.70 -33.05
N LYS A 755 31.00 3.22 -33.80
CA LYS A 755 32.25 3.74 -33.23
C LYS A 755 32.00 4.88 -32.24
N ALA A 756 31.16 5.85 -32.60
CA ALA A 756 30.84 6.98 -31.73
C ALA A 756 30.15 6.54 -30.44
N ALA A 757 29.16 5.64 -30.54
CA ALA A 757 28.41 5.15 -29.38
C ALA A 757 29.26 4.25 -28.46
N LYS A 758 30.07 3.35 -29.02
CA LYS A 758 31.00 2.51 -28.24
C LYS A 758 32.15 3.28 -27.63
N GLY A 759 32.47 4.47 -28.15
CA GLY A 759 33.52 5.35 -27.61
C GLY A 759 33.09 6.24 -26.44
N ILE A 760 31.81 6.19 -26.03
CA ILE A 760 31.31 7.01 -24.91
C ILE A 760 31.87 6.55 -23.56
N ARG A 761 32.03 5.24 -23.36
CA ARG A 761 32.57 4.63 -22.14
C ARG A 761 33.12 3.23 -22.40
#